data_AF-Q98PI5-F1
#
_entry.id   AF-Q98PI5-F1
#
_cell.length_a   1.000
_cell.length_b   1.000
_cell.length_c   1.000
_cell.angle_alpha   90.00
_cell.angle_beta   90.00
_cell.angle_gamma   90.00
#
_symmetry.space_group_name_H-M   'P 1'
#
loop_
_entity.id
_entity.type
_entity.pdbx_description
1 polymer ?
#
loop_
_entity_poly.entity_id
_entity_poly.type
_entity_poly.pdbx_seq_one_letter_code
_entity_poly.pdbx_strand_id
1 'polypeptide(L)'
;MFVIKKGTLTFEVDDVKTQSISLNGLGTSFEGEASLVKIEKDAQLIAKTGTKFVNSNAIGNSVSVLDNYGSVVIEGAQILDNVSESGGVIKNHSESSLTFKDGEIRNNISTGNKGIIYNQGNLTISGGLIELNKSFGSSLINVENPNSKTSLESGSIKANASVKNILFEMDNSKIQISNTLINPYGSSGIFLKNDSTMHLAGSLEKLKKEASEQRIEVLVDLPTDSRYVIPRDLISLESYHELKSTIFKIFSVKNLNDFKHVPLVWNNKENFFKLWPDTKLFVDFYKILKQKHDEVIKSGNFEGTEKVIKDEVNHFFKPTLVVKKLIFTQLARALPKHHSFWKAFKNNSNLENQFRSINSLIGMEFPYLFDIAYSQFIEDGMILQKPKDTHSVNPVHEYFSNEEVTKIWTKIHGYLYENRQYNKGYLTDEFRFKDQILDFLTETESINVVYSGESMLSSRMNDKGVDLSEAFGKPKNWSESNQGQKAYDKEGIFIKKGDDYKEYISLQAAIDEAQENETIIVNENVEIENSLRINKKISFTTFKNVNITRKYPSHSFAILEVLQGGELTLEISNPAKHSLAINGLGVDVKNSALVSVSQGAKLTAKKGISFVNAYSSASHFALFLNSGKILIDGAKIANNYSQSASVLRNEDGEFEFLDGIIANNRAKSDAAIIYNHVGKLKLMGGKIIYNQTEGNGLIWSNDETWLNASLEANFSLDRNAVQMFKNGKLHLFKDTYLGREFVKHIILSNNSSLEVHDDLKNHFIKDAPIVNVIIRDFTHSKEVLKLNPEKSLDLSTKIFDHFSFIDDQNSKAVILEAAHLESKFKIINKDSFTTLKNLMIFNKNEITKHVTNKDEAGLGAFMKKISTSFYSPFLVKQFLKHPPIEIIGADEFEVIDRKTKTLESFANSLWLMSEKSFIFVGTATAMAIGFGVASFFVGPAFIPSAIGSAITATTLFIQGGVIRSQYLIVKTEIKLKILPIQTWQTKDEQL
;
A
#
# COMPACT_ATOMS: atom_id res chain seq x y z
N MET A 1 -34.30 2.11 -3.72
CA MET A 1 -35.19 3.18 -4.26
C MET A 1 -36.12 2.63 -5.32
N PHE A 2 -35.62 1.90 -6.32
CA PHE A 2 -36.43 1.25 -7.35
C PHE A 2 -36.37 -0.27 -7.20
N VAL A 3 -37.50 -0.94 -7.46
CA VAL A 3 -37.57 -2.39 -7.64
C VAL A 3 -38.22 -2.65 -8.99
N ILE A 4 -37.45 -3.15 -9.95
CA ILE A 4 -37.94 -3.46 -11.30
C ILE A 4 -38.35 -4.92 -11.32
N LYS A 5 -39.66 -5.18 -11.27
CA LYS A 5 -40.20 -6.55 -11.21
C LYS A 5 -40.30 -7.24 -12.57
N LYS A 6 -40.51 -6.47 -13.65
CA LYS A 6 -40.66 -6.95 -15.03
C LYS A 6 -40.47 -5.78 -16.01
N GLY A 7 -40.07 -6.07 -17.25
CA GLY A 7 -39.94 -5.07 -18.31
C GLY A 7 -38.66 -4.25 -18.19
N THR A 8 -38.56 -3.16 -18.96
CA THR A 8 -37.35 -2.32 -19.03
C THR A 8 -37.59 -0.94 -18.40
N LEU A 9 -36.76 -0.56 -17.43
CA LEU A 9 -36.65 0.82 -16.94
C LEU A 9 -35.44 1.48 -17.60
N THR A 10 -35.65 2.64 -18.23
CA THR A 10 -34.56 3.43 -18.83
C THR A 10 -34.42 4.77 -18.13
N PHE A 11 -33.20 5.12 -17.72
CA PHE A 11 -32.83 6.47 -17.31
C PHE A 11 -32.09 7.16 -18.44
N GLU A 12 -32.65 8.25 -18.94
CA GLU A 12 -32.07 9.07 -20.00
C GLU A 12 -32.44 10.55 -19.81
N VAL A 13 -31.58 11.44 -20.32
CA VAL A 13 -31.78 12.88 -20.36
C VAL A 13 -31.62 13.38 -21.79
N ASP A 14 -32.30 14.45 -22.14
CA ASP A 14 -32.28 14.98 -23.52
C ASP A 14 -30.95 15.68 -23.83
N ASP A 15 -30.40 16.43 -22.87
CA ASP A 15 -29.10 17.11 -23.00
C ASP A 15 -28.17 16.80 -21.82
N VAL A 16 -27.24 15.88 -22.05
CA VAL A 16 -26.25 15.41 -21.06
C VAL A 16 -25.29 16.51 -20.57
N LYS A 17 -25.20 17.66 -21.24
CA LYS A 17 -24.35 18.78 -20.81
C LYS A 17 -25.01 19.63 -19.73
N THR A 18 -26.33 19.69 -19.73
CA THR A 18 -27.11 20.60 -18.86
C THR A 18 -28.03 19.86 -17.89
N GLN A 19 -28.30 18.58 -18.14
CA GLN A 19 -29.23 17.75 -17.37
C GLN A 19 -28.54 16.52 -16.81
N SER A 20 -29.02 16.06 -15.66
CA SER A 20 -28.58 14.79 -15.07
C SER A 20 -29.67 14.19 -14.19
N ILE A 21 -29.74 12.87 -14.14
CA ILE A 21 -30.57 12.11 -13.21
C ILE A 21 -29.64 11.55 -12.13
N SER A 22 -29.84 11.94 -10.86
CA SER A 22 -29.00 11.45 -9.76
C SER A 22 -29.83 10.63 -8.78
N LEU A 23 -29.59 9.32 -8.73
CA LEU A 23 -30.09 8.45 -7.67
C LEU A 23 -29.10 8.54 -6.51
N ASN A 24 -29.46 9.33 -5.50
CA ASN A 24 -28.59 9.64 -4.37
C ASN A 24 -29.08 8.92 -3.10
N GLY A 25 -28.23 8.08 -2.51
CA GLY A 25 -28.52 7.39 -1.25
C GLY A 25 -28.38 8.27 0.00
N LEU A 26 -28.05 9.56 -0.17
CA LEU A 26 -27.89 10.57 0.88
C LEU A 26 -26.89 10.22 1.99
N GLY A 27 -26.02 9.23 1.76
CA GLY A 27 -25.12 8.68 2.77
C GLY A 27 -25.83 7.88 3.88
N THR A 28 -27.14 7.63 3.75
CA THR A 28 -27.90 6.85 4.73
C THR A 28 -27.61 5.37 4.55
N SER A 29 -27.40 4.68 5.67
CA SER A 29 -27.19 3.24 5.68
C SER A 29 -28.51 2.50 5.42
N PHE A 30 -28.54 1.70 4.36
CA PHE A 30 -29.64 0.76 4.13
C PHE A 30 -29.49 -0.47 5.03
N GLU A 31 -30.53 -0.78 5.83
CA GLU A 31 -30.67 -2.03 6.56
C GLU A 31 -31.49 -3.06 5.75
N GLY A 32 -31.18 -4.35 5.88
CA GLY A 32 -31.82 -5.42 5.08
C GLY A 32 -31.39 -5.41 3.60
N GLU A 33 -31.94 -6.29 2.76
CA GLU A 33 -31.58 -6.44 1.33
C GLU A 33 -32.04 -5.25 0.44
N ALA A 34 -31.73 -4.02 0.85
CA ALA A 34 -32.10 -2.81 0.16
C ALA A 34 -30.90 -2.22 -0.62
N SER A 35 -31.13 -1.95 -1.90
CA SER A 35 -30.22 -1.28 -2.82
C SER A 35 -30.87 -0.03 -3.43
N LEU A 36 -30.09 0.85 -4.07
CA LEU A 36 -30.67 1.94 -4.85
C LEU A 36 -31.60 1.40 -5.94
N VAL A 37 -31.17 0.36 -6.66
CA VAL A 37 -31.98 -0.32 -7.66
C VAL A 37 -31.85 -1.84 -7.51
N LYS A 38 -32.98 -2.50 -7.28
CA LYS A 38 -33.13 -3.96 -7.37
C LYS A 38 -33.78 -4.32 -8.70
N ILE A 39 -33.18 -5.25 -9.43
CA ILE A 39 -33.65 -5.73 -10.73
C ILE A 39 -33.99 -7.21 -10.57
N GLU A 40 -35.27 -7.57 -10.67
CA GLU A 40 -35.73 -8.95 -10.56
C GLU A 40 -35.42 -9.75 -11.83
N LYS A 41 -35.59 -11.07 -11.75
CA LYS A 41 -35.48 -11.96 -12.91
C LYS A 41 -36.43 -11.50 -14.03
N ASP A 42 -35.96 -11.56 -15.28
CA ASP A 42 -36.66 -11.09 -16.49
C ASP A 42 -36.94 -9.57 -16.58
N ALA A 43 -36.41 -8.76 -15.65
CA ALA A 43 -36.42 -7.31 -15.74
C ALA A 43 -35.12 -6.75 -16.33
N GLN A 44 -35.19 -5.52 -16.85
CA GLN A 44 -34.05 -4.83 -17.41
C GLN A 44 -33.93 -3.39 -16.88
N LEU A 45 -32.70 -2.98 -16.58
CA LEU A 45 -32.31 -1.59 -16.35
C LEU A 45 -31.38 -1.12 -17.47
N ILE A 46 -31.68 0.03 -18.06
CA ILE A 46 -30.77 0.75 -18.97
C ILE A 46 -30.49 2.13 -18.36
N ALA A 47 -29.26 2.39 -17.96
CA ALA A 47 -28.85 3.70 -17.43
C ALA A 47 -27.89 4.37 -18.41
N LYS A 48 -28.36 5.43 -19.09
CA LYS A 48 -27.57 6.15 -20.09
C LYS A 48 -26.77 7.31 -19.48
N THR A 49 -25.94 7.93 -20.31
CA THR A 49 -25.12 9.11 -19.98
C THR A 49 -25.98 10.21 -19.37
N GLY A 50 -25.43 10.90 -18.36
CA GLY A 50 -26.19 11.85 -17.54
C GLY A 50 -26.87 11.21 -16.32
N THR A 51 -26.90 9.88 -16.22
CA THR A 51 -27.36 9.18 -15.01
C THR A 51 -26.22 8.98 -14.01
N LYS A 52 -26.48 9.19 -12.72
CA LYS A 52 -25.52 9.02 -11.62
C LYS A 52 -26.14 8.22 -10.48
N PHE A 53 -25.38 7.27 -9.94
CA PHE A 53 -25.70 6.54 -8.73
C PHE A 53 -24.67 6.89 -7.66
N VAL A 54 -25.08 7.62 -6.62
CA VAL A 54 -24.13 8.29 -5.72
C VAL A 54 -24.49 8.18 -4.24
N ASN A 55 -23.48 8.21 -3.38
CA ASN A 55 -23.61 8.29 -1.92
C ASN A 55 -24.56 7.25 -1.32
N SER A 56 -24.60 6.04 -1.88
CA SER A 56 -25.30 4.91 -1.28
C SER A 56 -24.42 4.23 -0.24
N ASN A 57 -24.95 4.00 0.97
CA ASN A 57 -24.27 3.27 2.02
C ASN A 57 -25.08 2.02 2.40
N ALA A 58 -24.48 0.83 2.35
CA ALA A 58 -25.13 -0.41 2.77
C ALA A 58 -24.34 -1.07 3.89
N ILE A 59 -25.02 -1.40 4.99
CA ILE A 59 -24.47 -2.12 6.15
C ILE A 59 -24.83 -3.61 6.04
N GLY A 60 -23.98 -4.48 6.55
CA GLY A 60 -24.16 -5.94 6.53
C GLY A 60 -23.97 -6.54 5.14
N ASN A 61 -24.79 -7.54 4.80
CA ASN A 61 -24.69 -8.31 3.55
C ASN A 61 -25.35 -7.64 2.33
N SER A 62 -25.73 -6.37 2.48
CA SER A 62 -26.57 -5.67 1.53
C SER A 62 -25.75 -4.96 0.44
N VAL A 63 -26.38 -4.82 -0.72
CA VAL A 63 -25.78 -4.24 -1.92
C VAL A 63 -26.11 -2.77 -1.98
N SER A 64 -25.12 -1.89 -2.12
CA SER A 64 -25.40 -0.45 -2.01
C SER A 64 -26.10 0.12 -3.24
N VAL A 65 -25.68 -0.22 -4.45
CA VAL A 65 -26.19 0.42 -5.67
C VAL A 65 -27.11 -0.49 -6.47
N LEU A 66 -26.57 -1.57 -7.05
CA LEU A 66 -27.29 -2.41 -8.00
C LEU A 66 -27.34 -3.87 -7.53
N ASP A 67 -28.54 -4.36 -7.20
CA ASP A 67 -28.79 -5.77 -6.88
C ASP A 67 -29.51 -6.44 -8.07
N ASN A 68 -28.74 -7.13 -8.93
CA ASN A 68 -29.19 -7.55 -10.26
C ASN A 68 -29.43 -9.07 -10.40
N TYR A 69 -30.70 -9.45 -10.54
CA TYR A 69 -31.16 -10.78 -10.94
C TYR A 69 -31.61 -10.86 -12.41
N GLY A 70 -31.64 -9.74 -13.13
CA GLY A 70 -32.09 -9.62 -14.52
C GLY A 70 -31.00 -9.12 -15.47
N SER A 71 -31.29 -8.08 -16.25
CA SER A 71 -30.34 -7.47 -17.18
C SER A 71 -30.07 -6.01 -16.83
N VAL A 72 -28.80 -5.63 -16.72
CA VAL A 72 -28.38 -4.24 -16.52
C VAL A 72 -27.46 -3.82 -17.66
N VAL A 73 -27.75 -2.67 -18.26
CA VAL A 73 -26.90 -2.01 -19.25
C VAL A 73 -26.60 -0.60 -18.75
N ILE A 74 -25.32 -0.32 -18.47
CA ILE A 74 -24.82 1.01 -18.13
C ILE A 74 -24.15 1.58 -19.37
N GLU A 75 -24.65 2.69 -19.92
CA GLU A 75 -24.14 3.33 -21.15
C GLU A 75 -23.72 4.77 -20.87
N GLY A 76 -22.52 4.95 -20.33
CA GLY A 76 -21.99 6.26 -19.94
C GLY A 76 -22.48 6.81 -18.60
N ALA A 77 -23.24 6.02 -17.82
CA ALA A 77 -23.63 6.42 -16.47
C ALA A 77 -22.46 6.34 -15.47
N GLN A 78 -22.60 7.05 -14.35
CA GLN A 78 -21.58 7.13 -13.30
C GLN A 78 -22.04 6.45 -12.01
N ILE A 79 -21.16 5.69 -11.35
CA ILE A 79 -21.35 5.07 -10.03
C ILE A 79 -20.25 5.60 -9.12
N LEU A 80 -20.57 6.56 -8.26
CA LEU A 80 -19.60 7.38 -7.55
C LEU A 80 -19.82 7.39 -6.03
N ASP A 81 -18.73 7.35 -5.26
CA ASP A 81 -18.73 7.65 -3.83
C ASP A 81 -19.71 6.77 -3.01
N ASN A 82 -19.91 5.51 -3.41
CA ASN A 82 -20.77 4.56 -2.69
C ASN A 82 -19.95 3.70 -1.73
N VAL A 83 -20.58 3.25 -0.65
CA VAL A 83 -19.99 2.37 0.37
C VAL A 83 -20.83 1.12 0.52
N SER A 84 -20.20 -0.06 0.53
CA SER A 84 -20.84 -1.31 0.91
C SER A 84 -19.99 -2.01 1.96
N GLU A 85 -20.64 -2.58 2.97
CA GLU A 85 -19.96 -3.45 3.91
C GLU A 85 -19.67 -4.80 3.25
N SER A 86 -20.63 -5.71 3.13
CA SER A 86 -20.34 -7.09 2.66
C SER A 86 -21.03 -7.51 1.36
N GLY A 87 -22.06 -6.80 0.87
CA GLY A 87 -22.79 -7.19 -0.34
C GLY A 87 -22.15 -6.77 -1.68
N GLY A 88 -21.17 -5.88 -1.61
CA GLY A 88 -20.60 -5.20 -2.77
C GLY A 88 -21.38 -3.94 -3.17
N VAL A 89 -20.75 -3.07 -3.96
CA VAL A 89 -21.42 -1.87 -4.49
C VAL A 89 -22.40 -2.27 -5.59
N ILE A 90 -21.98 -3.23 -6.41
CA ILE A 90 -22.78 -3.88 -7.44
C ILE A 90 -22.73 -5.38 -7.20
N LYS A 91 -23.90 -6.02 -7.18
CA LYS A 91 -24.04 -7.47 -7.14
C LYS A 91 -24.80 -7.95 -8.37
N ASN A 92 -24.16 -8.81 -9.13
CA ASN A 92 -24.71 -9.45 -10.31
C ASN A 92 -24.89 -10.94 -10.02
N HIS A 93 -26.12 -11.39 -9.78
CA HIS A 93 -26.42 -12.77 -9.38
C HIS A 93 -26.22 -13.79 -10.50
N SER A 94 -26.36 -15.08 -10.17
CA SER A 94 -26.37 -16.14 -11.18
C SER A 94 -27.48 -15.92 -12.22
N GLU A 95 -27.20 -16.29 -13.48
CA GLU A 95 -28.12 -16.14 -14.63
C GLU A 95 -28.42 -14.69 -15.06
N SER A 96 -27.90 -13.67 -14.36
CA SER A 96 -28.10 -12.27 -14.73
C SER A 96 -26.98 -11.75 -15.64
N SER A 97 -27.21 -10.60 -16.28
CA SER A 97 -26.22 -9.94 -17.16
C SER A 97 -25.99 -8.49 -16.72
N LEU A 98 -24.73 -8.10 -16.59
CA LEU A 98 -24.29 -6.73 -16.37
C LEU A 98 -23.36 -6.30 -17.51
N THR A 99 -23.80 -5.32 -18.29
CA THR A 99 -23.00 -4.73 -19.38
C THR A 99 -22.67 -3.28 -19.03
N PHE A 100 -21.39 -2.93 -19.05
CA PHE A 100 -20.89 -1.59 -18.78
C PHE A 100 -20.17 -1.04 -20.01
N LYS A 101 -20.76 -0.02 -20.63
CA LYS A 101 -20.26 0.66 -21.84
C LYS A 101 -19.96 2.11 -21.48
N ASP A 102 -18.71 2.53 -21.66
CA ASP A 102 -18.29 3.95 -21.59
C ASP A 102 -18.67 4.77 -20.34
N GLY A 103 -18.94 4.13 -19.19
CA GLY A 103 -19.28 4.80 -17.93
C GLY A 103 -18.11 5.06 -16.99
N GLU A 104 -18.42 5.48 -15.76
CA GLU A 104 -17.42 5.66 -14.69
C GLU A 104 -17.82 4.94 -13.39
N ILE A 105 -16.91 4.14 -12.82
CA ILE A 105 -17.02 3.60 -11.46
C ILE A 105 -15.84 4.18 -10.66
N ARG A 106 -16.11 5.16 -9.80
CA ARG A 106 -15.03 5.90 -9.10
C ARG A 106 -15.30 6.15 -7.63
N ASN A 107 -14.23 6.13 -6.83
CA ASN A 107 -14.23 6.45 -5.40
C ASN A 107 -15.17 5.59 -4.54
N ASN A 108 -15.57 4.40 -5.02
CA ASN A 108 -16.41 3.52 -4.24
C ASN A 108 -15.58 2.73 -3.23
N ILE A 109 -16.20 2.34 -2.12
CA ILE A 109 -15.57 1.61 -1.02
C ILE A 109 -16.36 0.33 -0.76
N SER A 110 -15.64 -0.79 -0.67
CA SER A 110 -16.15 -2.04 -0.10
C SER A 110 -15.31 -2.41 1.11
N THR A 111 -15.90 -2.63 2.28
CA THR A 111 -15.15 -2.97 3.49
C THR A 111 -15.09 -4.48 3.76
N GLY A 112 -15.94 -5.27 3.12
CA GLY A 112 -16.12 -6.70 3.33
C GLY A 112 -15.57 -7.57 2.20
N ASN A 113 -16.11 -8.77 2.08
CA ASN A 113 -15.50 -9.86 1.32
C ASN A 113 -15.98 -10.00 -0.15
N LYS A 114 -16.80 -9.08 -0.66
CA LYS A 114 -17.42 -9.17 -2.00
C LYS A 114 -17.00 -8.10 -3.00
N GLY A 115 -16.00 -7.29 -2.68
CA GLY A 115 -15.40 -6.32 -3.57
C GLY A 115 -16.31 -5.16 -3.93
N ILE A 116 -15.91 -4.37 -4.93
CA ILE A 116 -16.76 -3.31 -5.51
C ILE A 116 -17.81 -3.95 -6.41
N ILE A 117 -17.39 -4.90 -7.24
CA ILE A 117 -18.29 -5.69 -8.09
C ILE A 117 -18.22 -7.14 -7.61
N TYR A 118 -19.36 -7.66 -7.17
CA TYR A 118 -19.56 -9.07 -6.92
C TYR A 118 -20.33 -9.71 -8.06
N ASN A 119 -19.68 -10.57 -8.83
CA ASN A 119 -20.24 -11.16 -10.03
C ASN A 119 -20.41 -12.69 -9.91
N GLN A 120 -21.63 -13.15 -10.15
CA GLN A 120 -22.01 -14.55 -10.32
C GLN A 120 -22.71 -14.78 -11.66
N GLY A 121 -23.00 -13.72 -12.43
CA GLY A 121 -23.64 -13.76 -13.75
C GLY A 121 -22.66 -13.39 -14.87
N ASN A 122 -23.19 -13.00 -16.03
CA ASN A 122 -22.37 -12.49 -17.14
C ASN A 122 -21.99 -11.03 -16.89
N LEU A 123 -20.71 -10.70 -17.01
CA LEU A 123 -20.15 -9.35 -16.88
C LEU A 123 -19.41 -8.97 -18.15
N THR A 124 -19.83 -7.89 -18.80
CA THR A 124 -19.12 -7.33 -19.96
C THR A 124 -18.76 -5.87 -19.67
N ILE A 125 -17.49 -5.53 -19.79
CA ILE A 125 -16.99 -4.15 -19.69
C ILE A 125 -16.38 -3.78 -21.04
N SER A 126 -17.05 -2.88 -21.77
CA SER A 126 -16.67 -2.43 -23.11
C SER A 126 -16.56 -0.91 -23.15
N GLY A 127 -15.55 -0.39 -22.45
CA GLY A 127 -15.23 1.04 -22.38
C GLY A 127 -15.30 1.60 -20.96
N GLY A 128 -15.10 2.92 -20.84
CA GLY A 128 -15.24 3.63 -19.57
C GLY A 128 -14.03 3.54 -18.63
N LEU A 129 -14.23 3.99 -17.39
CA LEU A 129 -13.18 4.19 -16.39
C LEU A 129 -13.57 3.59 -15.03
N ILE A 130 -12.72 2.70 -14.49
CA ILE A 130 -12.81 2.18 -13.11
C ILE A 130 -11.59 2.69 -12.34
N GLU A 131 -11.78 3.65 -11.45
CA GLU A 131 -10.67 4.39 -10.83
C GLU A 131 -10.87 4.73 -9.34
N LEU A 132 -9.78 4.77 -8.56
CA LEU A 132 -9.78 5.24 -7.15
C LEU A 132 -10.73 4.50 -6.20
N ASN A 133 -11.19 3.31 -6.58
CA ASN A 133 -12.03 2.48 -5.73
C ASN A 133 -11.18 1.71 -4.71
N LYS A 134 -11.78 1.38 -3.55
CA LYS A 134 -11.08 0.75 -2.41
C LYS A 134 -11.84 -0.46 -1.90
N SER A 135 -11.22 -1.65 -1.95
CA SER A 135 -11.75 -2.87 -1.34
C SER A 135 -10.88 -3.31 -0.16
N PHE A 136 -11.40 -3.34 1.07
CA PHE A 136 -10.60 -3.62 2.27
C PHE A 136 -10.65 -5.06 2.77
N GLY A 137 -11.62 -5.86 2.32
CA GLY A 137 -11.76 -7.27 2.74
C GLY A 137 -11.65 -8.29 1.59
N SER A 138 -11.46 -7.84 0.35
CA SER A 138 -11.49 -8.70 -0.85
C SER A 138 -10.79 -8.06 -2.05
N SER A 139 -10.84 -8.74 -3.19
CA SER A 139 -10.41 -8.16 -4.48
C SER A 139 -11.33 -7.01 -4.92
N LEU A 140 -10.96 -6.29 -5.98
CA LEU A 140 -11.81 -5.23 -6.50
C LEU A 140 -13.07 -5.81 -7.18
N ILE A 141 -12.88 -6.88 -7.97
CA ILE A 141 -13.92 -7.57 -8.72
C ILE A 141 -13.85 -9.06 -8.43
N ASN A 142 -14.83 -9.58 -7.70
CA ASN A 142 -14.94 -11.00 -7.36
C ASN A 142 -15.87 -11.70 -8.36
N VAL A 143 -15.42 -12.81 -8.93
CA VAL A 143 -16.18 -13.64 -9.87
C VAL A 143 -16.32 -15.05 -9.30
N GLU A 144 -17.52 -15.40 -8.85
CA GLU A 144 -17.81 -16.66 -8.13
C GLU A 144 -18.95 -17.44 -8.82
N ASN A 145 -18.75 -17.90 -10.07
CA ASN A 145 -19.63 -18.88 -10.72
C ASN A 145 -18.97 -19.47 -11.99
N PRO A 146 -18.81 -20.80 -12.13
CA PRO A 146 -18.20 -21.40 -13.30
C PRO A 146 -18.91 -21.13 -14.63
N ASN A 147 -20.21 -20.82 -14.60
CA ASN A 147 -20.98 -20.48 -15.78
C ASN A 147 -20.93 -18.99 -16.12
N SER A 148 -20.32 -18.15 -15.26
CA SER A 148 -20.17 -16.73 -15.54
C SER A 148 -19.17 -16.49 -16.67
N LYS A 149 -19.56 -15.64 -17.62
CA LYS A 149 -18.64 -15.08 -18.61
C LYS A 149 -18.27 -13.68 -18.18
N THR A 150 -16.98 -13.45 -17.90
CA THR A 150 -16.46 -12.11 -17.66
C THR A 150 -15.63 -11.68 -18.86
N SER A 151 -15.97 -10.57 -19.49
CA SER A 151 -15.28 -10.02 -20.67
C SER A 151 -14.90 -8.56 -20.43
N LEU A 152 -13.62 -8.24 -20.61
CA LEU A 152 -13.07 -6.90 -20.67
C LEU A 152 -12.70 -6.63 -22.13
N GLU A 153 -13.48 -5.82 -22.82
CA GLU A 153 -13.36 -5.59 -24.27
C GLU A 153 -12.65 -4.28 -24.63
N SER A 154 -12.74 -3.30 -23.73
CA SER A 154 -12.03 -2.01 -23.79
C SER A 154 -12.25 -1.25 -22.47
N GLY A 155 -11.72 -0.02 -22.36
CA GLY A 155 -11.81 0.80 -21.15
C GLY A 155 -10.52 0.85 -20.34
N SER A 156 -10.56 1.53 -19.19
CA SER A 156 -9.39 1.76 -18.33
C SER A 156 -9.69 1.42 -16.88
N ILE A 157 -8.82 0.62 -16.25
CA ILE A 157 -8.83 0.30 -14.83
C ILE A 157 -7.52 0.79 -14.22
N LYS A 158 -7.55 1.80 -13.33
CA LYS A 158 -6.33 2.44 -12.80
C LYS A 158 -6.51 2.98 -11.38
N ALA A 159 -5.42 3.12 -10.62
CA ALA A 159 -5.43 3.77 -9.30
C ALA A 159 -6.40 3.14 -8.27
N ASN A 160 -6.73 1.85 -8.39
CA ASN A 160 -7.61 1.15 -7.45
C ASN A 160 -6.79 0.47 -6.35
N ALA A 161 -7.35 0.34 -5.15
CA ALA A 161 -6.69 -0.34 -4.04
C ALA A 161 -7.56 -1.50 -3.53
N SER A 162 -6.94 -2.63 -3.24
CA SER A 162 -7.60 -3.83 -2.73
C SER A 162 -6.68 -4.65 -1.83
N VAL A 163 -7.26 -5.60 -1.09
CA VAL A 163 -6.48 -6.55 -0.28
C VAL A 163 -5.53 -7.35 -1.16
N LYS A 164 -4.30 -7.55 -0.69
CA LYS A 164 -3.23 -8.28 -1.39
C LYS A 164 -2.96 -7.76 -2.81
N ASN A 165 -3.35 -6.51 -3.11
CA ASN A 165 -3.24 -5.89 -4.43
C ASN A 165 -3.99 -6.68 -5.54
N ILE A 166 -5.06 -7.41 -5.22
CA ILE A 166 -5.80 -8.25 -6.18
C ILE A 166 -6.94 -7.45 -6.83
N LEU A 167 -6.84 -7.19 -8.12
CA LEU A 167 -7.87 -6.55 -8.93
C LEU A 167 -9.04 -7.49 -9.25
N PHE A 168 -8.74 -8.70 -9.72
CA PHE A 168 -9.73 -9.71 -10.08
C PHE A 168 -9.51 -10.97 -9.27
N GLU A 169 -10.56 -11.54 -8.69
CA GLU A 169 -10.53 -12.85 -8.06
C GLU A 169 -11.53 -13.77 -8.76
N MET A 170 -11.02 -14.76 -9.49
CA MET A 170 -11.79 -15.69 -10.30
C MET A 170 -11.85 -17.05 -9.60
N ASP A 171 -13.05 -17.59 -9.42
CA ASP A 171 -13.25 -18.94 -8.87
C ASP A 171 -14.02 -19.83 -9.85
N ASN A 172 -13.36 -20.89 -10.33
CA ASN A 172 -13.80 -21.79 -11.41
C ASN A 172 -14.31 -21.08 -12.67
N SER A 173 -13.89 -19.84 -12.92
CA SER A 173 -14.52 -18.92 -13.87
C SER A 173 -13.56 -18.52 -15.00
N LYS A 174 -14.08 -17.93 -16.07
CA LYS A 174 -13.26 -17.46 -17.21
C LYS A 174 -13.31 -15.94 -17.33
N ILE A 175 -12.14 -15.33 -17.50
CA ILE A 175 -12.01 -13.92 -17.85
C ILE A 175 -11.41 -13.77 -19.23
N GLN A 176 -12.12 -13.08 -20.12
CA GLN A 176 -11.60 -12.64 -21.41
C GLN A 176 -11.12 -11.20 -21.28
N ILE A 177 -9.90 -10.91 -21.75
CA ILE A 177 -9.32 -9.57 -21.75
C ILE A 177 -8.89 -9.23 -23.17
N SER A 178 -9.38 -8.11 -23.68
CA SER A 178 -9.06 -7.60 -25.00
C SER A 178 -9.06 -6.08 -24.97
N ASN A 179 -8.01 -5.45 -25.50
CA ASN A 179 -7.89 -3.98 -25.65
C ASN A 179 -8.18 -3.11 -24.40
N THR A 180 -8.31 -3.69 -23.20
CA THR A 180 -8.51 -2.98 -21.94
C THR A 180 -7.18 -2.51 -21.37
N LEU A 181 -7.15 -1.28 -20.89
CA LEU A 181 -6.03 -0.73 -20.15
C LEU A 181 -6.14 -1.12 -18.67
N ILE A 182 -5.16 -1.85 -18.17
CA ILE A 182 -5.01 -2.16 -16.74
C ILE A 182 -3.73 -1.49 -16.27
N ASN A 183 -3.85 -0.37 -15.57
CA ASN A 183 -2.72 0.40 -15.06
C ASN A 183 -2.52 0.10 -13.55
N PRO A 184 -1.36 -0.45 -13.16
CA PRO A 184 -1.14 -1.09 -11.86
C PRO A 184 -0.86 -0.15 -10.67
N TYR A 185 -1.04 1.17 -10.76
CA TYR A 185 -0.91 2.02 -9.57
C TYR A 185 -1.91 1.58 -8.47
N GLY A 186 -1.45 0.80 -7.49
CA GLY A 186 -2.29 0.12 -6.50
C GLY A 186 -2.43 -1.40 -6.76
N SER A 187 -3.65 -1.86 -7.02
CA SER A 187 -3.95 -3.28 -7.25
C SER A 187 -3.76 -3.69 -8.71
N SER A 188 -2.95 -4.71 -8.92
CA SER A 188 -2.55 -5.21 -10.24
C SER A 188 -2.68 -6.73 -10.40
N GLY A 189 -3.13 -7.43 -9.36
CA GLY A 189 -3.21 -8.89 -9.33
C GLY A 189 -4.49 -9.44 -9.97
N ILE A 190 -4.37 -10.50 -10.76
CA ILE A 190 -5.48 -11.36 -11.21
C ILE A 190 -5.28 -12.70 -10.50
N PHE A 191 -6.14 -13.02 -9.56
CA PHE A 191 -6.10 -14.27 -8.82
C PHE A 191 -7.01 -15.31 -9.48
N LEU A 192 -6.41 -16.39 -9.97
CA LEU A 192 -7.10 -17.54 -10.58
C LEU A 192 -7.16 -18.70 -9.56
N LYS A 193 -8.34 -18.96 -8.99
CA LYS A 193 -8.62 -20.13 -8.14
C LYS A 193 -9.13 -21.30 -8.95
N ASN A 194 -8.85 -22.50 -8.45
CA ASN A 194 -9.37 -23.76 -9.01
C ASN A 194 -9.07 -23.85 -10.52
N ASP A 195 -10.06 -24.14 -11.35
CA ASP A 195 -9.89 -24.29 -12.80
C ASP A 195 -10.18 -23.00 -13.57
N SER A 196 -10.01 -21.85 -12.92
CA SER A 196 -10.18 -20.54 -13.57
C SER A 196 -9.13 -20.29 -14.63
N THR A 197 -9.55 -19.69 -15.75
CA THR A 197 -8.68 -19.42 -16.90
C THR A 197 -8.81 -17.97 -17.35
N MET A 198 -7.72 -17.44 -17.90
CA MET A 198 -7.67 -16.15 -18.58
C MET A 198 -7.58 -16.39 -20.10
N HIS A 199 -8.36 -15.66 -20.88
CA HIS A 199 -8.32 -15.66 -22.33
C HIS A 199 -7.92 -14.27 -22.82
N LEU A 200 -6.83 -14.16 -23.57
CA LEU A 200 -6.37 -12.88 -24.11
C LEU A 200 -6.67 -12.80 -25.60
N ALA A 201 -7.41 -11.76 -25.98
CA ALA A 201 -7.83 -11.47 -27.36
C ALA A 201 -7.45 -10.01 -27.74
N GLY A 202 -7.60 -9.61 -29.01
CA GLY A 202 -7.38 -8.21 -29.45
C GLY A 202 -5.94 -7.84 -29.84
N SER A 203 -5.43 -6.66 -29.42
CA SER A 203 -4.01 -6.27 -29.55
C SER A 203 -3.35 -6.12 -28.18
N LEU A 204 -2.32 -6.94 -27.92
CA LEU A 204 -1.46 -6.83 -26.73
C LEU A 204 -0.59 -5.56 -26.75
N GLU A 205 -0.49 -4.82 -27.85
CA GLU A 205 0.34 -3.62 -27.92
C GLU A 205 -0.17 -2.49 -27.03
N LYS A 206 -1.50 -2.33 -26.89
CA LYS A 206 -2.08 -1.37 -25.94
C LYS A 206 -1.79 -1.75 -24.49
N LEU A 207 -1.92 -3.04 -24.16
CA LEU A 207 -1.52 -3.58 -22.87
C LEU A 207 -0.01 -3.40 -22.61
N LYS A 208 0.83 -3.64 -23.62
CA LYS A 208 2.30 -3.57 -23.55
C LYS A 208 2.85 -2.13 -23.46
N LYS A 209 2.30 -1.20 -24.24
CA LYS A 209 2.79 0.19 -24.36
C LYS A 209 2.63 0.95 -23.04
N GLU A 210 1.68 0.55 -22.20
CA GLU A 210 1.36 1.22 -20.95
C GLU A 210 1.59 0.36 -19.69
N ALA A 211 1.76 -0.97 -19.82
CA ALA A 211 2.29 -1.84 -18.75
C ALA A 211 3.83 -1.75 -18.59
N SER A 212 4.47 -0.74 -19.19
CA SER A 212 5.93 -0.65 -19.35
C SER A 212 6.72 -0.54 -18.04
N GLU A 213 6.07 -0.38 -16.88
CA GLU A 213 6.74 -0.10 -15.60
C GLU A 213 6.48 -1.16 -14.51
N GLN A 214 5.34 -1.86 -14.57
CA GLN A 214 4.97 -2.95 -13.67
C GLN A 214 4.12 -4.00 -14.38
N ARG A 215 4.48 -5.28 -14.20
CA ARG A 215 3.74 -6.41 -14.76
C ARG A 215 2.46 -6.66 -13.98
N ILE A 216 1.41 -7.07 -14.69
CA ILE A 216 0.17 -7.57 -14.08
C ILE A 216 0.49 -8.93 -13.42
N GLU A 217 0.26 -9.04 -12.13
CA GLU A 217 0.53 -10.30 -11.43
C GLU A 217 -0.63 -11.27 -11.66
N VAL A 218 -0.36 -12.47 -12.14
CA VAL A 218 -1.35 -13.56 -12.19
C VAL A 218 -1.06 -14.48 -11.02
N LEU A 219 -1.87 -14.39 -9.97
CA LEU A 219 -1.74 -15.22 -8.79
C LEU A 219 -2.50 -16.53 -9.00
N VAL A 220 -1.90 -17.65 -8.62
CA VAL A 220 -2.52 -18.98 -8.66
C VAL A 220 -2.42 -19.63 -7.28
N ASP A 221 -3.49 -20.27 -6.82
CA ASP A 221 -3.48 -20.96 -5.53
C ASP A 221 -2.89 -22.37 -5.68
N LEU A 222 -1.61 -22.51 -5.32
CA LEU A 222 -0.90 -23.79 -5.34
C LEU A 222 -0.51 -24.17 -3.91
N PRO A 223 -0.85 -25.38 -3.43
CA PRO A 223 -0.45 -25.81 -2.10
C PRO A 223 1.08 -25.87 -2.02
N THR A 224 1.67 -25.18 -1.04
CA THR A 224 3.13 -25.06 -0.85
C THR A 224 3.84 -26.39 -0.63
N ASP A 225 3.13 -27.37 -0.04
CA ASP A 225 3.66 -28.71 0.25
C ASP A 225 3.17 -29.79 -0.73
N SER A 226 2.40 -29.41 -1.76
CA SER A 226 1.97 -30.38 -2.75
C SER A 226 3.17 -30.80 -3.61
N ARG A 227 3.59 -32.06 -3.45
CA ARG A 227 4.66 -32.65 -4.26
C ARG A 227 4.34 -32.62 -5.76
N TYR A 228 3.07 -32.46 -6.14
CA TYR A 228 2.56 -32.53 -7.50
C TYR A 228 1.37 -31.60 -7.69
N VAL A 229 1.37 -30.83 -8.79
CA VAL A 229 0.25 -29.97 -9.19
C VAL A 229 -0.36 -30.52 -10.47
N ILE A 230 -1.69 -30.58 -10.56
CA ILE A 230 -2.39 -30.95 -11.79
C ILE A 230 -2.14 -29.83 -12.81
N PRO A 231 -1.68 -30.13 -14.05
CA PRO A 231 -1.58 -29.13 -15.11
C PRO A 231 -2.93 -28.45 -15.30
N ARG A 232 -2.98 -27.14 -15.08
CA ARG A 232 -4.17 -26.31 -15.31
C ARG A 232 -3.91 -25.40 -16.49
N ASP A 233 -4.96 -25.22 -17.30
CA ASP A 233 -5.01 -24.16 -18.29
C ASP A 233 -5.08 -22.83 -17.53
N LEU A 234 -4.15 -21.93 -17.82
CA LEU A 234 -4.10 -20.65 -17.11
C LEU A 234 -4.34 -19.48 -18.05
N ILE A 235 -3.66 -19.45 -19.19
CA ILE A 235 -3.78 -18.34 -20.14
C ILE A 235 -3.90 -18.86 -21.57
N SER A 236 -4.99 -18.56 -22.27
CA SER A 236 -5.11 -18.82 -23.72
C SER A 236 -4.93 -17.56 -24.55
N LEU A 237 -4.54 -17.74 -25.81
CA LEU A 237 -4.31 -16.67 -26.78
C LEU A 237 -5.11 -16.93 -28.06
N GLU A 238 -5.90 -15.96 -28.54
CA GLU A 238 -6.81 -16.16 -29.69
C GLU A 238 -6.15 -15.99 -31.08
N SER A 239 -5.02 -15.27 -31.22
CA SER A 239 -4.39 -15.05 -32.55
C SER A 239 -2.89 -14.71 -32.50
N TYR A 240 -2.22 -14.94 -31.37
CA TYR A 240 -0.92 -14.34 -31.07
C TYR A 240 0.27 -15.28 -31.26
N HIS A 241 0.34 -15.97 -32.39
CA HIS A 241 1.43 -16.94 -32.62
C HIS A 241 2.83 -16.32 -32.55
N GLU A 242 2.97 -15.06 -32.98
CA GLU A 242 4.24 -14.29 -32.99
C GLU A 242 4.54 -13.57 -31.66
N LEU A 243 3.56 -13.47 -30.75
CA LEU A 243 3.67 -12.70 -29.50
C LEU A 243 3.70 -13.56 -28.23
N LYS A 244 3.82 -14.89 -28.37
CA LYS A 244 3.87 -15.85 -27.24
C LYS A 244 4.92 -15.48 -26.19
N SER A 245 6.09 -15.00 -26.60
CA SER A 245 7.16 -14.57 -25.68
C SER A 245 6.88 -13.21 -25.01
N THR A 246 6.06 -12.36 -25.63
CA THR A 246 5.72 -11.02 -25.10
C THR A 246 4.77 -11.10 -23.90
N ILE A 247 4.06 -12.23 -23.71
CA ILE A 247 3.16 -12.39 -22.57
C ILE A 247 3.87 -12.21 -21.23
N PHE A 248 5.13 -12.67 -21.13
CA PHE A 248 5.94 -12.56 -19.92
C PHE A 248 6.46 -11.15 -19.66
N LYS A 249 6.39 -10.26 -20.66
CA LYS A 249 6.65 -8.82 -20.51
C LYS A 249 5.46 -8.10 -19.86
N ILE A 250 4.25 -8.63 -20.04
CA ILE A 250 2.99 -8.04 -19.58
C ILE A 250 2.56 -8.67 -18.25
N PHE A 251 2.66 -9.99 -18.13
CA PHE A 251 2.19 -10.75 -16.98
C PHE A 251 3.33 -11.41 -16.22
N SER A 252 3.18 -11.49 -14.89
CA SER A 252 4.04 -12.24 -13.99
C SER A 252 3.20 -13.28 -13.25
N VAL A 253 3.38 -14.56 -13.54
CA VAL A 253 2.59 -15.62 -12.88
C VAL A 253 3.28 -16.10 -11.61
N LYS A 254 2.57 -16.04 -10.48
CA LYS A 254 3.10 -16.34 -9.14
C LYS A 254 2.15 -17.24 -8.35
N ASN A 255 2.71 -18.02 -7.44
CA ASN A 255 1.93 -18.76 -6.45
C ASN A 255 1.44 -17.79 -5.37
N LEU A 256 0.15 -17.83 -5.02
CA LEU A 256 -0.42 -16.98 -3.98
C LEU A 256 0.21 -17.23 -2.61
N ASN A 257 0.59 -18.48 -2.30
CA ASN A 257 0.99 -18.87 -0.95
C ASN A 257 2.43 -18.49 -0.60
N ASP A 258 3.32 -18.38 -1.58
CA ASP A 258 4.73 -18.00 -1.36
C ASP A 258 5.25 -16.91 -2.30
N PHE A 259 4.39 -16.36 -3.16
CA PHE A 259 4.67 -15.31 -4.15
C PHE A 259 5.84 -15.61 -5.10
N LYS A 260 6.27 -16.87 -5.19
CA LYS A 260 7.31 -17.29 -6.14
C LYS A 260 6.71 -17.45 -7.52
N HIS A 261 7.53 -17.17 -8.55
CA HIS A 261 7.12 -17.38 -9.92
C HIS A 261 6.80 -18.85 -10.17
N VAL A 262 5.77 -19.07 -11.01
CA VAL A 262 5.36 -20.40 -11.41
C VAL A 262 5.69 -20.58 -12.89
N PRO A 263 6.45 -21.62 -13.25
CA PRO A 263 6.78 -21.88 -14.64
C PRO A 263 5.52 -22.23 -15.45
N LEU A 264 5.38 -21.58 -16.60
CA LEU A 264 4.34 -21.84 -17.58
C LEU A 264 4.93 -22.51 -18.82
N VAL A 265 4.19 -23.46 -19.39
CA VAL A 265 4.55 -24.14 -20.63
C VAL A 265 3.46 -23.90 -21.67
N TRP A 266 3.88 -23.46 -22.85
CA TRP A 266 2.97 -23.23 -23.96
C TRP A 266 2.62 -24.54 -24.68
N ASN A 267 1.33 -24.83 -24.79
CA ASN A 267 0.78 -25.93 -25.57
C ASN A 267 0.28 -25.42 -26.93
N ASN A 268 1.00 -25.76 -28.01
CA ASN A 268 0.65 -25.35 -29.39
C ASN A 268 -0.66 -25.95 -29.92
N LYS A 269 -1.07 -27.12 -29.42
CA LYS A 269 -2.27 -27.80 -29.92
C LYS A 269 -3.54 -27.15 -29.37
N GLU A 270 -3.48 -26.74 -28.11
CA GLU A 270 -4.63 -26.20 -27.39
C GLU A 270 -4.61 -24.67 -27.34
N ASN A 271 -3.49 -24.03 -27.69
CA ASN A 271 -3.27 -22.58 -27.60
C ASN A 271 -3.40 -22.03 -26.17
N PHE A 272 -2.87 -22.78 -25.19
CA PHE A 272 -2.82 -22.41 -23.77
C PHE A 272 -1.40 -22.44 -23.21
N PHE A 273 -1.09 -21.48 -22.34
CA PHE A 273 -0.09 -21.63 -21.29
C PHE A 273 -0.67 -22.46 -20.15
N LYS A 274 0.00 -23.57 -19.85
CA LYS A 274 -0.33 -24.48 -18.76
C LYS A 274 0.71 -24.40 -17.66
N LEU A 275 0.27 -24.66 -16.45
CA LEU A 275 1.16 -24.82 -15.32
C LEU A 275 2.06 -26.06 -15.48
N TRP A 276 3.34 -25.94 -15.11
CA TRP A 276 4.27 -27.06 -15.18
C TRP A 276 3.92 -28.18 -14.17
N PRO A 277 3.77 -29.45 -14.61
CA PRO A 277 3.33 -30.57 -13.77
C PRO A 277 4.25 -30.93 -12.58
N ASP A 278 5.54 -30.60 -12.64
CA ASP A 278 6.53 -30.94 -11.60
C ASP A 278 7.26 -29.68 -11.12
N THR A 279 6.55 -28.87 -10.34
CA THR A 279 7.07 -27.63 -9.74
C THR A 279 8.32 -27.87 -8.91
N LYS A 280 8.48 -29.04 -8.28
CA LYS A 280 9.68 -29.40 -7.52
C LYS A 280 10.91 -29.55 -8.43
N LEU A 281 10.76 -30.22 -9.58
CA LEU A 281 11.84 -30.33 -10.55
C LEU A 281 12.33 -28.96 -11.03
N PHE A 282 11.41 -28.02 -11.27
CA PHE A 282 11.75 -26.64 -11.62
C PHE A 282 12.44 -25.90 -10.47
N VAL A 283 11.93 -26.04 -9.24
CA VAL A 283 12.56 -25.43 -8.04
C VAL A 283 13.96 -25.98 -7.81
N ASP A 284 14.18 -27.28 -8.00
CA ASP A 284 15.49 -27.92 -7.83
C ASP A 284 16.46 -27.48 -8.94
N PHE A 285 15.98 -27.39 -10.19
CA PHE A 285 16.73 -26.77 -11.29
C PHE A 285 17.15 -25.33 -10.95
N TYR A 286 16.19 -24.50 -10.51
CA TYR A 286 16.43 -23.10 -10.17
C TYR A 286 17.44 -22.94 -9.04
N LYS A 287 17.38 -23.78 -7.99
CA LYS A 287 18.36 -23.79 -6.91
C LYS A 287 19.78 -24.07 -7.42
N ILE A 288 19.92 -25.04 -8.32
CA ILE A 288 21.23 -25.40 -8.92
C ILE A 288 21.73 -24.27 -9.81
N LEU A 289 20.86 -23.71 -10.66
CA LEU A 289 21.19 -22.58 -11.52
C LEU A 289 21.66 -21.37 -10.70
N LYS A 290 20.94 -21.04 -9.62
CA LYS A 290 21.31 -19.96 -8.70
C LYS A 290 22.64 -20.23 -8.00
N GLN A 291 22.85 -21.45 -7.52
CA GLN A 291 24.12 -21.83 -6.88
C GLN A 291 25.30 -21.68 -7.85
N LYS A 292 25.15 -22.14 -9.09
CA LYS A 292 26.17 -22.02 -10.15
C LYS A 292 26.43 -20.56 -10.53
N HIS A 293 25.38 -19.75 -10.62
CA HIS A 293 25.50 -18.32 -10.81
C HIS A 293 26.28 -17.64 -9.66
N ASP A 294 25.95 -17.97 -8.41
CA ASP A 294 26.66 -17.43 -7.24
C ASP A 294 28.14 -17.88 -7.22
N GLU A 295 28.45 -19.10 -7.70
CA GLU A 295 29.82 -19.60 -7.91
C GLU A 295 30.56 -18.78 -8.99
N VAL A 296 29.90 -18.47 -10.12
CA VAL A 296 30.46 -17.65 -11.20
C VAL A 296 30.74 -16.22 -10.74
N ILE A 297 29.79 -15.56 -10.07
CA ILE A 297 29.99 -14.22 -9.49
C ILE A 297 31.18 -14.20 -8.53
N LYS A 298 31.28 -15.21 -7.65
CA LYS A 298 32.39 -15.31 -6.69
C LYS A 298 33.75 -15.55 -7.38
N SER A 299 33.75 -16.22 -8.52
CA SER A 299 34.96 -16.52 -9.28
C SER A 299 35.48 -15.36 -10.14
N GLY A 300 34.66 -14.33 -10.39
CA GLY A 300 35.00 -13.21 -11.26
C GLY A 300 35.15 -13.57 -12.74
N ASN A 301 34.82 -14.80 -13.13
CA ASN A 301 34.95 -15.28 -14.51
C ASN A 301 33.64 -15.05 -15.28
N PHE A 302 33.46 -13.83 -15.80
CA PHE A 302 32.25 -13.38 -16.47
C PHE A 302 32.11 -13.83 -17.94
N GLU A 303 32.75 -14.93 -18.37
CA GLU A 303 32.52 -15.47 -19.71
C GLU A 303 31.03 -15.82 -19.89
N GLY A 304 30.31 -14.92 -20.57
CA GLY A 304 28.91 -15.01 -21.01
C GLY A 304 27.98 -15.75 -20.06
N THR A 305 27.34 -15.05 -19.12
CA THR A 305 26.32 -15.64 -18.24
C THR A 305 25.22 -16.39 -19.00
N GLU A 306 24.92 -15.95 -20.23
CA GLU A 306 24.05 -16.65 -21.17
C GLU A 306 24.56 -18.06 -21.53
N LYS A 307 25.87 -18.23 -21.74
CA LYS A 307 26.53 -19.52 -22.00
C LYS A 307 26.43 -20.44 -20.78
N VAL A 308 26.69 -19.93 -19.57
CA VAL A 308 26.55 -20.71 -18.33
C VAL A 308 25.10 -21.17 -18.11
N ILE A 309 24.12 -20.28 -18.28
CA ILE A 309 22.70 -20.63 -18.20
C ILE A 309 22.36 -21.67 -19.26
N LYS A 310 22.81 -21.48 -20.50
CA LYS A 310 22.56 -22.41 -21.61
C LYS A 310 23.20 -23.77 -21.35
N ASP A 311 24.40 -23.83 -20.78
CA ASP A 311 25.12 -25.06 -20.47
C ASP A 311 24.49 -25.82 -19.29
N GLU A 312 24.05 -25.13 -18.24
CA GLU A 312 23.34 -25.73 -17.12
C GLU A 312 21.93 -26.20 -17.52
N VAL A 313 21.22 -25.42 -18.33
CA VAL A 313 19.95 -25.83 -18.94
C VAL A 313 20.16 -27.06 -19.83
N ASN A 314 21.21 -27.07 -20.66
CA ASN A 314 21.60 -28.22 -21.50
C ASN A 314 21.91 -29.47 -20.66
N HIS A 315 22.62 -29.29 -19.55
CA HIS A 315 23.01 -30.36 -18.66
C HIS A 315 21.81 -30.94 -17.90
N PHE A 316 21.02 -30.07 -17.26
CA PHE A 316 19.91 -30.45 -16.39
C PHE A 316 18.71 -30.98 -17.17
N PHE A 317 18.43 -30.38 -18.35
CA PHE A 317 17.34 -30.79 -19.23
C PHE A 317 17.76 -31.71 -20.37
N LYS A 318 18.93 -32.36 -20.25
CA LYS A 318 19.34 -33.41 -21.20
C LYS A 318 18.19 -34.42 -21.33
N PRO A 319 17.68 -34.71 -22.55
CA PRO A 319 16.45 -35.48 -22.74
C PRO A 319 16.40 -36.79 -21.96
N THR A 320 17.53 -37.50 -21.90
CA THR A 320 17.68 -38.74 -21.15
C THR A 320 17.54 -38.56 -19.63
N LEU A 321 17.97 -37.45 -19.04
CA LEU A 321 17.88 -37.21 -17.58
C LEU A 321 16.46 -36.80 -17.15
N VAL A 322 15.78 -35.98 -17.95
CA VAL A 322 14.41 -35.51 -17.70
C VAL A 322 13.40 -36.66 -17.83
N VAL A 323 13.57 -37.49 -18.87
CA VAL A 323 12.73 -38.68 -19.09
C VAL A 323 12.91 -39.69 -17.96
N LYS A 324 14.16 -39.94 -17.49
CA LYS A 324 14.43 -40.75 -16.29
C LYS A 324 13.63 -40.27 -15.09
N LYS A 325 13.70 -38.95 -14.80
CA LYS A 325 13.03 -38.35 -13.64
C LYS A 325 11.51 -38.39 -13.78
N LEU A 326 10.96 -38.05 -14.94
CA LEU A 326 9.51 -38.08 -15.18
C LEU A 326 8.94 -39.50 -15.10
N ILE A 327 9.57 -40.49 -15.75
CA ILE A 327 9.13 -41.90 -15.69
C ILE A 327 9.19 -42.43 -14.26
N PHE A 328 10.29 -42.18 -13.54
CA PHE A 328 10.45 -42.62 -12.16
C PHE A 328 9.43 -41.95 -11.23
N THR A 329 9.18 -40.65 -11.40
CA THR A 329 8.14 -39.92 -10.65
C THR A 329 6.74 -40.49 -10.91
N GLN A 330 6.41 -40.87 -12.15
CA GLN A 330 5.11 -41.49 -12.47
C GLN A 330 4.99 -42.93 -11.94
N LEU A 331 6.04 -43.74 -12.06
CA LEU A 331 6.12 -45.08 -11.45
C LEU A 331 5.96 -45.01 -9.93
N ALA A 332 6.54 -43.98 -9.31
CA ALA A 332 6.43 -43.74 -7.88
C ALA A 332 5.00 -43.37 -7.43
N ARG A 333 4.22 -42.69 -8.30
CA ARG A 333 2.81 -42.35 -8.06
C ARG A 333 1.88 -43.55 -8.16
N ALA A 334 2.23 -44.50 -9.02
CA ALA A 334 1.39 -45.59 -9.44
C ALA A 334 1.46 -46.85 -8.58
N LEU A 335 2.65 -47.18 -8.10
CA LEU A 335 2.90 -48.48 -7.47
C LEU A 335 2.79 -48.37 -5.94
N PRO A 336 1.92 -49.16 -5.28
CA PRO A 336 1.79 -49.16 -3.82
C PRO A 336 3.15 -49.38 -3.14
N LYS A 337 3.40 -48.79 -1.96
CA LYS A 337 4.68 -48.89 -1.23
C LYS A 337 5.16 -50.34 -0.98
N HIS A 338 4.25 -51.31 -0.98
CA HIS A 338 4.56 -52.73 -0.78
C HIS A 338 4.76 -53.52 -2.08
N HIS A 339 4.63 -52.86 -3.24
CA HIS A 339 4.85 -53.46 -4.55
C HIS A 339 6.29 -54.00 -4.65
N SER A 340 6.45 -55.16 -5.30
CA SER A 340 7.73 -55.87 -5.44
C SER A 340 8.84 -55.00 -6.04
N PHE A 341 8.45 -54.02 -6.90
CA PHE A 341 9.31 -52.94 -7.38
C PHE A 341 10.13 -52.30 -6.25
N TRP A 342 9.50 -51.89 -5.15
CA TRP A 342 10.18 -51.22 -4.03
C TRP A 342 11.04 -52.15 -3.19
N LYS A 343 10.72 -53.46 -3.14
CA LYS A 343 11.56 -54.47 -2.48
C LYS A 343 12.85 -54.70 -3.25
N ALA A 344 12.82 -54.66 -4.58
CA ALA A 344 14.01 -54.79 -5.43
C ALA A 344 15.02 -53.64 -5.23
N PHE A 345 14.54 -52.44 -4.86
CA PHE A 345 15.39 -51.27 -4.58
C PHE A 345 16.01 -51.25 -3.18
N LYS A 346 15.54 -52.07 -2.23
CA LYS A 346 15.95 -52.01 -0.82
C LYS A 346 17.17 -52.87 -0.47
N ASN A 347 17.46 -53.90 -1.27
CA ASN A 347 18.58 -54.82 -1.02
C ASN A 347 19.66 -54.63 -2.10
N ASN A 348 20.79 -54.08 -1.65
CA ASN A 348 21.94 -53.71 -2.47
C ASN A 348 22.83 -54.94 -2.72
N SER A 349 23.08 -55.34 -3.98
CA SER A 349 24.34 -55.99 -4.46
C SER A 349 24.31 -56.76 -5.81
N ASN A 350 23.32 -56.62 -6.72
CA ASN A 350 23.55 -57.03 -8.13
C ASN A 350 22.61 -56.36 -9.14
N LEU A 351 23.13 -55.37 -9.89
CA LEU A 351 22.42 -54.56 -10.88
C LEU A 351 21.90 -55.35 -12.10
N GLU A 352 22.61 -56.40 -12.54
CA GLU A 352 22.22 -57.19 -13.72
C GLU A 352 21.02 -58.11 -13.43
N ASN A 353 20.96 -58.65 -12.21
CA ASN A 353 19.80 -59.42 -11.73
C ASN A 353 18.60 -58.50 -11.46
N GLN A 354 18.82 -57.27 -10.98
CA GLN A 354 17.76 -56.26 -10.87
C GLN A 354 17.18 -55.91 -12.24
N PHE A 355 18.01 -55.79 -13.29
CA PHE A 355 17.54 -55.52 -14.65
C PHE A 355 16.73 -56.70 -15.24
N ARG A 356 17.15 -57.96 -15.01
CA ARG A 356 16.38 -59.14 -15.43
C ARG A 356 15.08 -59.29 -14.64
N SER A 357 15.07 -58.99 -13.35
CA SER A 357 13.85 -58.97 -12.53
C SER A 357 12.92 -57.83 -12.90
N ILE A 358 13.43 -56.65 -13.30
CA ILE A 358 12.63 -55.54 -13.83
C ILE A 358 12.04 -55.94 -15.19
N ASN A 359 12.81 -56.52 -16.11
CA ASN A 359 12.30 -57.04 -17.38
C ASN A 359 11.31 -58.20 -17.21
N SER A 360 11.45 -59.06 -16.18
CA SER A 360 10.51 -60.15 -15.92
C SER A 360 9.28 -59.71 -15.12
N LEU A 361 9.39 -58.68 -14.26
CA LEU A 361 8.27 -58.08 -13.52
C LEU A 361 7.43 -57.15 -14.41
N ILE A 362 8.05 -56.53 -15.42
CA ILE A 362 7.37 -55.78 -16.48
C ILE A 362 6.85 -56.76 -17.56
N GLY A 363 6.46 -57.99 -17.19
CA GLY A 363 5.62 -58.85 -18.04
C GLY A 363 4.21 -58.29 -18.30
N MET A 364 4.03 -56.97 -18.23
CA MET A 364 2.85 -56.23 -18.62
C MET A 364 3.16 -55.54 -19.95
N GLU A 365 2.28 -55.71 -20.93
CA GLU A 365 2.41 -54.98 -22.19
C GLU A 365 2.54 -53.48 -21.92
N PHE A 366 3.46 -52.83 -22.63
CA PHE A 366 3.82 -51.42 -22.50
C PHE A 366 2.64 -50.41 -22.46
N PRO A 367 1.46 -50.67 -23.08
CA PRO A 367 0.27 -49.83 -22.91
C PRO A 367 -0.15 -49.63 -21.44
N TYR A 368 -0.01 -50.66 -20.59
CA TYR A 368 -0.46 -50.62 -19.19
C TYR A 368 0.37 -49.66 -18.32
N LEU A 369 1.66 -49.51 -18.63
CA LEU A 369 2.57 -48.54 -17.99
C LEU A 369 2.19 -47.09 -18.35
N PHE A 370 1.65 -46.89 -19.54
CA PHE A 370 1.13 -45.61 -20.01
C PHE A 370 -0.21 -45.28 -19.34
N ASP A 371 -1.11 -46.27 -19.24
CA ASP A 371 -2.41 -46.15 -18.55
C ASP A 371 -2.24 -45.83 -17.06
N ILE A 372 -1.19 -46.37 -16.46
CA ILE A 372 -0.81 -46.13 -15.06
C ILE A 372 -0.21 -44.72 -14.85
N ALA A 373 0.66 -44.25 -15.76
CA ALA A 373 1.26 -42.91 -15.70
C ALA A 373 0.27 -41.78 -16.03
N TYR A 374 -0.82 -42.12 -16.72
CA TYR A 374 -1.88 -41.23 -17.17
C TYR A 374 -3.28 -41.73 -16.76
N SER A 375 -3.44 -42.20 -15.52
CA SER A 375 -4.66 -42.82 -14.99
C SER A 375 -5.94 -41.97 -14.98
N GLN A 376 -5.90 -40.76 -15.54
CA GLN A 376 -7.09 -39.96 -15.86
C GLN A 376 -7.73 -40.33 -17.22
N PHE A 377 -7.26 -41.37 -17.91
CA PHE A 377 -7.73 -41.73 -19.26
C PHE A 377 -8.47 -43.08 -19.36
N ILE A 378 -8.90 -43.70 -18.26
CA ILE A 378 -9.83 -44.84 -18.32
C ILE A 378 -11.28 -44.32 -18.23
N GLU A 379 -11.96 -44.38 -19.37
CA GLU A 379 -13.42 -44.34 -19.54
C GLU A 379 -14.04 -45.57 -18.82
N ASP A 380 -15.22 -45.41 -18.22
CA ASP A 380 -15.99 -46.40 -17.44
C ASP A 380 -15.83 -46.44 -15.89
N GLY A 381 -15.49 -45.30 -15.28
CA GLY A 381 -16.24 -44.88 -14.08
C GLY A 381 -15.95 -45.54 -12.71
N MET A 382 -14.76 -46.09 -12.43
CA MET A 382 -14.41 -46.50 -11.05
C MET A 382 -13.02 -45.99 -10.61
N ILE A 383 -13.01 -45.15 -9.56
CA ILE A 383 -11.80 -44.61 -8.90
C ILE A 383 -11.33 -45.60 -7.81
N LEU A 384 -10.07 -46.06 -7.86
CA LEU A 384 -9.45 -46.76 -6.72
C LEU A 384 -9.09 -45.76 -5.61
N GLN A 385 -9.52 -46.04 -4.36
CA GLN A 385 -9.32 -45.16 -3.21
C GLN A 385 -7.83 -44.91 -2.91
N LYS A 386 -7.50 -43.63 -2.66
CA LYS A 386 -6.20 -43.17 -2.17
C LYS A 386 -5.82 -43.86 -0.86
N PRO A 387 -4.59 -44.38 -0.69
CA PRO A 387 -4.11 -44.80 0.62
C PRO A 387 -3.90 -43.57 1.51
N LYS A 388 -4.47 -43.62 2.71
CA LYS A 388 -4.13 -42.70 3.81
C LYS A 388 -2.74 -43.08 4.33
N ASP A 389 -1.94 -42.07 4.65
CA ASP A 389 -0.60 -42.11 5.22
C ASP A 389 0.58 -42.18 4.24
N THR A 390 1.25 -41.03 4.06
CA THR A 390 2.67 -41.02 3.66
C THR A 390 3.49 -40.01 4.47
N HIS A 391 4.19 -40.53 5.49
CA HIS A 391 5.46 -39.95 5.95
C HIS A 391 6.57 -40.13 4.89
N SER A 392 7.62 -39.32 5.10
CA SER A 392 8.74 -38.89 4.25
C SER A 392 9.65 -39.97 3.64
N VAL A 393 10.44 -39.52 2.65
CA VAL A 393 11.88 -39.79 2.36
C VAL A 393 12.08 -39.69 0.85
N ASN A 394 13.01 -38.83 0.43
CA ASN A 394 13.52 -38.70 -0.92
C ASN A 394 14.81 -39.53 -1.01
N PRO A 395 14.87 -40.58 -1.85
CA PRO A 395 16.15 -41.02 -2.35
C PRO A 395 16.15 -41.00 -3.88
N VAL A 396 17.37 -40.95 -4.41
CA VAL A 396 17.77 -41.43 -5.75
C VAL A 396 18.09 -40.35 -6.80
N HIS A 397 19.37 -40.01 -6.86
CA HIS A 397 20.10 -39.78 -8.11
C HIS A 397 20.93 -41.07 -8.40
N GLU A 398 21.07 -41.46 -9.68
CA GLU A 398 22.04 -42.46 -10.21
C GLU A 398 21.70 -43.98 -10.27
N TYR A 399 20.71 -44.44 -11.05
CA TYR A 399 20.52 -45.90 -11.28
C TYR A 399 20.27 -46.38 -12.72
N PHE A 400 20.36 -45.53 -13.75
CA PHE A 400 20.29 -46.01 -15.14
C PHE A 400 21.49 -45.55 -15.94
N SER A 401 22.15 -46.46 -16.67
CA SER A 401 23.19 -46.08 -17.61
C SER A 401 22.63 -45.24 -18.76
N ASN A 402 23.47 -44.46 -19.43
CA ASN A 402 23.03 -43.61 -20.55
C ASN A 402 22.54 -44.42 -21.76
N GLU A 403 23.06 -45.64 -21.95
CA GLU A 403 22.68 -46.52 -23.05
C GLU A 403 21.28 -47.12 -22.86
N GLU A 404 20.95 -47.57 -21.64
CA GLU A 404 19.63 -48.12 -21.30
C GLU A 404 18.52 -47.08 -21.45
N VAL A 405 18.83 -45.83 -21.10
CA VAL A 405 17.86 -44.73 -21.22
C VAL A 405 17.69 -44.27 -22.64
N THR A 406 18.75 -44.35 -23.44
CA THR A 406 18.64 -44.13 -24.88
C THR A 406 17.74 -45.21 -25.51
N LYS A 407 17.88 -46.49 -25.13
CA LYS A 407 17.00 -47.58 -25.60
C LYS A 407 15.53 -47.39 -25.16
N ILE A 408 15.29 -47.00 -23.92
CA ILE A 408 13.93 -46.70 -23.40
C ILE A 408 13.35 -45.48 -24.13
N TRP A 409 14.13 -44.42 -24.32
CA TRP A 409 13.73 -43.22 -25.05
C TRP A 409 13.39 -43.52 -26.52
N THR A 410 14.24 -44.26 -27.24
CA THR A 410 13.97 -44.63 -28.63
C THR A 410 12.70 -45.46 -28.78
N LYS A 411 12.39 -46.35 -27.82
CA LYS A 411 11.13 -47.11 -27.82
C LYS A 411 9.90 -46.25 -27.49
N ILE A 412 10.01 -45.34 -26.52
CA ILE A 412 8.93 -44.40 -26.17
C ILE A 412 8.67 -43.44 -27.34
N HIS A 413 9.73 -42.92 -27.94
CA HIS A 413 9.68 -42.02 -29.08
C HIS A 413 9.07 -42.71 -30.30
N GLY A 414 9.50 -43.93 -30.63
CA GLY A 414 8.89 -44.76 -31.67
C GLY A 414 7.40 -45.02 -31.42
N TYR A 415 7.02 -45.40 -30.20
CA TYR A 415 5.62 -45.65 -29.84
C TYR A 415 4.75 -44.38 -29.93
N LEU A 416 5.27 -43.22 -29.51
CA LEU A 416 4.58 -41.92 -29.60
C LEU A 416 4.49 -41.38 -31.02
N TYR A 417 5.48 -41.70 -31.86
CA TYR A 417 5.49 -41.37 -33.28
C TYR A 417 4.45 -42.20 -34.04
N GLU A 418 4.34 -43.49 -33.71
CA GLU A 418 3.38 -44.43 -34.28
C GLU A 418 1.94 -44.22 -33.77
N ASN A 419 1.77 -43.80 -32.51
CA ASN A 419 0.45 -43.60 -31.88
C ASN A 419 0.14 -42.12 -31.60
N ARG A 420 -0.09 -41.36 -32.68
CA ARG A 420 -0.28 -39.88 -32.69
C ARG A 420 -1.33 -39.34 -31.71
N GLN A 421 -2.30 -40.15 -31.28
CA GLN A 421 -3.33 -39.75 -30.31
C GLN A 421 -2.76 -39.43 -28.91
N TYR A 422 -1.64 -40.05 -28.53
CA TYR A 422 -0.94 -39.79 -27.26
C TYR A 422 0.06 -38.62 -27.36
N ASN A 423 0.38 -38.18 -28.58
CA ASN A 423 1.20 -37.00 -28.82
C ASN A 423 0.33 -35.71 -28.79
N LYS A 424 -0.04 -35.25 -27.59
CA LYS A 424 -0.73 -33.94 -27.38
C LYS A 424 0.22 -32.73 -27.43
N GLY A 425 1.35 -32.82 -28.14
CA GLY A 425 2.27 -31.70 -28.35
C GLY A 425 3.32 -31.47 -27.24
N TYR A 426 3.33 -32.28 -26.18
CA TYR A 426 4.31 -32.18 -25.08
C TYR A 426 5.71 -32.70 -25.45
N LEU A 427 5.79 -33.57 -26.47
CA LEU A 427 7.02 -34.24 -26.91
C LEU A 427 7.12 -34.14 -28.44
N THR A 428 7.30 -32.92 -28.94
CA THR A 428 7.70 -32.71 -30.34
C THR A 428 9.22 -32.68 -30.45
N ASP A 429 9.72 -33.17 -31.59
CA ASP A 429 11.14 -33.25 -31.92
C ASP A 429 11.80 -31.87 -31.80
N GLU A 430 12.91 -31.81 -31.07
CA GLU A 430 13.63 -30.58 -30.68
C GLU A 430 12.91 -29.71 -29.65
N PHE A 431 12.68 -30.26 -28.45
CA PHE A 431 12.86 -29.62 -27.13
C PHE A 431 12.61 -28.10 -26.99
N ARG A 432 11.54 -27.55 -27.61
CA ARG A 432 11.09 -26.15 -27.43
C ARG A 432 10.82 -25.77 -25.97
N PHE A 433 10.68 -26.74 -25.09
CA PHE A 433 10.63 -26.57 -23.64
C PHE A 433 11.89 -25.88 -23.09
N LYS A 434 13.07 -26.21 -23.65
CA LYS A 434 14.33 -25.57 -23.30
C LYS A 434 14.28 -24.08 -23.66
N ASP A 435 13.86 -23.77 -24.87
CA ASP A 435 13.77 -22.39 -25.35
C ASP A 435 12.68 -21.62 -24.60
N GLN A 436 11.57 -22.27 -24.22
CA GLN A 436 10.51 -21.67 -23.40
C GLN A 436 10.94 -21.41 -21.95
N ILE A 437 11.69 -22.33 -21.33
CA ILE A 437 12.28 -22.09 -20.01
C ILE A 437 13.36 -21.02 -20.13
N LEU A 438 14.17 -21.03 -21.18
CA LEU A 438 15.19 -20.01 -21.40
C LEU A 438 14.55 -18.65 -21.64
N ASP A 439 13.48 -18.54 -22.42
CA ASP A 439 12.70 -17.33 -22.64
C ASP A 439 12.01 -16.87 -21.36
N PHE A 440 11.35 -17.80 -20.64
CA PHE A 440 10.74 -17.52 -19.33
C PHE A 440 11.80 -17.00 -18.37
N LEU A 441 12.91 -17.71 -18.18
CA LEU A 441 13.99 -17.29 -17.32
C LEU A 441 14.56 -15.95 -17.80
N THR A 442 14.97 -15.81 -19.06
CA THR A 442 15.51 -14.55 -19.63
C THR A 442 14.57 -13.37 -19.38
N GLU A 443 13.27 -13.55 -19.58
CA GLU A 443 12.27 -12.48 -19.48
C GLU A 443 11.68 -12.30 -18.07
N THR A 444 11.62 -13.32 -17.20
CA THR A 444 10.97 -13.29 -15.87
C THR A 444 11.92 -13.37 -14.68
N GLU A 445 13.07 -14.04 -14.79
CA GLU A 445 13.96 -14.30 -13.63
C GLU A 445 15.45 -14.01 -13.89
N SER A 446 16.03 -14.47 -15.00
CA SER A 446 17.44 -14.35 -15.36
C SER A 446 17.93 -12.95 -15.65
N ILE A 447 17.18 -12.02 -16.26
CA ILE A 447 17.72 -10.64 -16.36
C ILE A 447 17.76 -9.95 -14.99
N ASN A 448 16.80 -10.22 -14.10
CA ASN A 448 16.80 -9.57 -12.78
C ASN A 448 17.76 -10.22 -11.78
N VAL A 449 18.08 -11.50 -11.92
CA VAL A 449 19.10 -12.16 -11.09
C VAL A 449 20.52 -11.91 -11.64
N VAL A 450 20.69 -11.83 -12.98
CA VAL A 450 22.00 -11.65 -13.65
C VAL A 450 22.40 -10.17 -13.84
N TYR A 451 21.46 -9.25 -14.07
CA TYR A 451 21.74 -7.81 -14.23
C TYR A 451 21.39 -6.96 -12.99
N SER A 452 21.14 -7.58 -11.83
CA SER A 452 20.90 -6.85 -10.57
C SER A 452 22.11 -6.04 -10.08
N GLY A 453 23.28 -6.17 -10.74
CA GLY A 453 24.42 -5.27 -10.54
C GLY A 453 24.32 -3.93 -11.27
N GLU A 454 23.70 -3.85 -12.47
CA GLU A 454 23.92 -2.68 -13.35
C GLU A 454 22.72 -2.12 -14.13
N SER A 455 21.53 -2.75 -14.20
CA SER A 455 20.45 -2.24 -15.10
C SER A 455 19.14 -1.76 -14.46
N MET A 456 18.99 -1.76 -13.14
CA MET A 456 17.81 -1.15 -12.47
C MET A 456 17.76 0.39 -12.54
N LEU A 457 18.66 1.03 -13.30
CA LEU A 457 18.67 2.48 -13.52
C LEU A 457 17.81 2.96 -14.70
N SER A 458 17.28 2.10 -15.59
CA SER A 458 16.69 2.59 -16.86
C SER A 458 15.23 2.21 -17.18
N SER A 459 14.64 1.15 -16.60
CA SER A 459 13.27 0.72 -16.98
C SER A 459 12.15 1.10 -16.00
N ARG A 460 12.46 1.89 -14.96
CA ARG A 460 11.46 2.59 -14.11
C ARG A 460 11.67 4.12 -14.09
N MET A 461 12.40 4.63 -15.07
CA MET A 461 12.59 6.07 -15.27
C MET A 461 11.66 6.63 -16.38
N ASN A 462 10.74 5.84 -16.93
CA ASN A 462 9.87 6.29 -18.02
C ASN A 462 8.36 6.37 -17.66
N ASP A 463 7.94 6.09 -16.42
CA ASP A 463 6.66 6.55 -15.88
C ASP A 463 6.83 8.03 -15.65
N LYS A 464 6.47 8.81 -16.67
CA LYS A 464 6.40 10.26 -16.68
C LYS A 464 7.30 10.84 -15.61
N GLY A 465 8.60 10.80 -15.86
CA GLY A 465 9.60 11.29 -14.94
C GLY A 465 9.04 12.55 -14.30
N VAL A 466 8.74 12.46 -13.00
CA VAL A 466 8.54 13.66 -12.20
C VAL A 466 9.83 14.39 -12.44
N ASP A 467 9.74 15.47 -13.19
CA ASP A 467 10.91 16.23 -13.56
C ASP A 467 11.48 16.75 -12.26
N LEU A 468 12.49 16.05 -11.74
CA LEU A 468 13.15 16.45 -10.51
C LEU A 468 13.75 17.85 -10.72
N SER A 469 13.89 18.34 -11.97
CA SER A 469 14.25 19.74 -12.28
C SER A 469 13.32 20.78 -11.66
N GLU A 470 12.02 20.50 -11.47
CA GLU A 470 11.10 21.41 -10.76
C GLU A 470 11.41 21.48 -9.25
N ALA A 471 11.88 20.38 -8.65
CA ALA A 471 12.41 20.39 -7.28
C ALA A 471 13.80 21.06 -7.17
N PHE A 472 14.44 21.36 -8.31
CA PHE A 472 15.71 22.06 -8.43
C PHE A 472 15.56 23.52 -8.91
N GLY A 473 14.34 24.05 -9.04
CA GLY A 473 14.10 25.45 -9.41
C GLY A 473 14.88 26.43 -8.53
N LYS A 474 15.43 27.48 -9.13
CA LYS A 474 16.17 28.54 -8.42
C LYS A 474 15.27 29.09 -7.27
N PRO A 475 15.71 29.07 -5.99
CA PRO A 475 14.98 29.70 -4.89
C PRO A 475 14.78 31.20 -5.17
N LYS A 476 13.64 31.75 -4.72
CA LYS A 476 13.27 33.18 -4.90
C LYS A 476 14.28 34.21 -4.37
N ASN A 477 15.34 33.79 -3.65
CA ASN A 477 16.32 34.67 -3.00
C ASN A 477 17.78 34.42 -3.41
N TRP A 478 18.06 33.77 -4.55
CA TRP A 478 19.44 33.53 -5.01
C TRP A 478 20.00 34.78 -5.73
N SER A 479 21.05 35.39 -5.21
CA SER A 479 21.92 36.32 -5.95
C SER A 479 23.17 35.58 -6.45
N GLU A 480 23.45 35.67 -7.74
CA GLU A 480 24.62 35.02 -8.35
C GLU A 480 25.89 35.72 -7.89
N SER A 481 26.57 35.17 -6.88
CA SER A 481 27.94 35.58 -6.57
C SER A 481 28.88 34.93 -7.59
N ASN A 482 29.19 35.71 -8.64
CA ASN A 482 30.26 35.41 -9.58
C ASN A 482 31.62 35.54 -8.86
N GLN A 483 32.01 34.53 -8.06
CA GLN A 483 33.40 34.35 -7.67
C GLN A 483 34.11 33.52 -8.76
N GLY A 484 35.18 34.08 -9.30
CA GLY A 484 35.87 33.67 -10.53
C GLY A 484 36.26 32.20 -10.59
N GLN A 485 35.59 31.48 -11.47
CA GLN A 485 35.78 30.06 -11.79
C GLN A 485 36.93 29.87 -12.80
N LYS A 486 38.16 30.30 -12.46
CA LYS A 486 39.33 30.23 -13.37
C LYS A 486 40.35 29.13 -13.07
N ALA A 487 40.18 28.32 -12.03
CA ALA A 487 41.21 27.35 -11.65
C ALA A 487 40.60 25.96 -11.36
N TYR A 488 41.02 24.98 -12.15
CA TYR A 488 40.95 23.51 -11.98
C TYR A 488 39.83 22.71 -12.67
N ASP A 489 40.11 22.35 -13.93
CA ASP A 489 39.55 21.20 -14.67
C ASP A 489 40.37 19.89 -14.48
N LYS A 490 41.50 19.94 -13.76
CA LYS A 490 42.40 18.77 -13.60
C LYS A 490 41.74 17.70 -12.71
N GLU A 491 41.77 16.45 -13.16
CA GLU A 491 41.42 15.26 -12.37
C GLU A 491 42.49 15.01 -11.30
N GLY A 492 42.07 14.55 -10.13
CA GLY A 492 42.96 14.33 -9.00
C GLY A 492 42.31 14.65 -7.65
N ILE A 493 43.06 14.38 -6.57
CA ILE A 493 42.72 14.75 -5.19
C ILE A 493 43.72 15.79 -4.70
N PHE A 494 43.25 16.93 -4.21
CA PHE A 494 44.11 18.07 -3.86
C PHE A 494 43.78 18.65 -2.49
N ILE A 495 44.78 19.26 -1.85
CA ILE A 495 44.59 20.20 -0.73
C ILE A 495 45.13 21.55 -1.14
N LYS A 496 44.35 22.61 -0.86
CA LYS A 496 44.81 24.00 -1.07
C LYS A 496 45.76 24.40 0.07
N LYS A 497 46.98 24.80 -0.26
CA LYS A 497 48.02 25.28 0.66
C LYS A 497 48.45 26.69 0.24
N GLY A 498 47.83 27.71 0.83
CA GLY A 498 48.02 29.10 0.38
C GLY A 498 47.44 29.31 -1.03
N ASP A 499 48.27 29.74 -1.98
CA ASP A 499 47.89 29.88 -3.40
C ASP A 499 48.17 28.62 -4.24
N ASP A 500 48.88 27.63 -3.67
CA ASP A 500 49.26 26.38 -4.35
C ASP A 500 48.33 25.21 -3.99
N TYR A 501 48.33 24.20 -4.87
CA TYR A 501 47.56 22.97 -4.71
C TYR A 501 48.53 21.78 -4.68
N LYS A 502 48.46 20.99 -3.62
CA LYS A 502 49.23 19.75 -3.49
C LYS A 502 48.34 18.57 -3.85
N GLU A 503 48.77 17.75 -4.81
CA GLU A 503 48.06 16.55 -5.27
C GLU A 503 48.42 15.33 -4.42
N TYR A 504 47.46 14.42 -4.21
CA TYR A 504 47.59 13.23 -3.40
C TYR A 504 47.16 11.99 -4.17
N ILE A 505 47.85 10.87 -3.93
CA ILE A 505 47.61 9.59 -4.60
C ILE A 505 46.30 8.93 -4.11
N SER A 506 45.81 9.30 -2.92
CA SER A 506 44.56 8.77 -2.38
C SER A 506 43.85 9.76 -1.48
N LEU A 507 42.55 9.56 -1.30
CA LEU A 507 41.73 10.42 -0.44
C LEU A 507 42.12 10.26 1.04
N GLN A 508 42.48 9.05 1.48
CA GLN A 508 42.97 8.86 2.85
C GLN A 508 44.29 9.61 3.09
N ALA A 509 45.23 9.59 2.14
CA ALA A 509 46.48 10.33 2.27
C ALA A 509 46.25 11.85 2.35
N ALA A 510 45.25 12.36 1.61
CA ALA A 510 44.84 13.75 1.73
C ALA A 510 44.21 14.05 3.11
N ILE A 511 43.34 13.17 3.63
CA ILE A 511 42.73 13.33 4.96
C ILE A 511 43.81 13.34 6.06
N ASP A 512 44.81 12.44 5.96
CA ASP A 512 45.87 12.32 6.96
C ASP A 512 46.73 13.59 7.04
N GLU A 513 47.06 14.18 5.89
CA GLU A 513 47.88 15.40 5.78
C GLU A 513 47.11 16.70 6.03
N ALA A 514 45.79 16.70 5.79
CA ALA A 514 44.93 17.87 5.99
C ALA A 514 45.03 18.41 7.43
N GLN A 515 45.19 19.72 7.56
CA GLN A 515 45.14 20.45 8.82
C GLN A 515 43.71 20.86 9.15
N GLU A 516 43.49 21.29 10.40
CA GLU A 516 42.18 21.74 10.87
C GLU A 516 41.64 22.88 10.00
N ASN A 517 40.39 22.76 9.57
CA ASN A 517 39.65 23.65 8.67
C ASN A 517 40.12 23.68 7.20
N GLU A 518 40.99 22.77 6.76
CA GLU A 518 41.37 22.69 5.35
C GLU A 518 40.27 22.05 4.48
N THR A 519 40.30 22.40 3.19
CA THR A 519 39.40 21.85 2.18
C THR A 519 40.17 20.93 1.24
N ILE A 520 39.66 19.70 1.09
CA ILE A 520 40.13 18.70 0.14
C ILE A 520 39.25 18.78 -1.11
N ILE A 521 39.87 18.95 -2.27
CA ILE A 521 39.21 18.96 -3.57
C ILE A 521 39.31 17.56 -4.15
N VAL A 522 38.17 16.94 -4.44
CA VAL A 522 38.08 15.61 -5.04
C VAL A 522 37.51 15.79 -6.44
N ASN A 523 38.36 15.72 -7.47
CA ASN A 523 37.99 15.94 -8.87
C ASN A 523 38.10 14.65 -9.72
N GLU A 524 38.20 13.50 -9.08
CA GLU A 524 38.20 12.19 -9.72
C GLU A 524 37.32 11.22 -8.92
N ASN A 525 36.84 10.15 -9.56
CA ASN A 525 36.16 9.07 -8.85
C ASN A 525 37.14 8.36 -7.92
N VAL A 526 36.70 8.04 -6.71
CA VAL A 526 37.56 7.44 -5.69
C VAL A 526 36.98 6.10 -5.26
N GLU A 527 37.78 5.05 -5.41
CA GLU A 527 37.51 3.74 -4.82
C GLU A 527 38.31 3.59 -3.53
N ILE A 528 37.63 3.39 -2.42
CA ILE A 528 38.28 3.25 -1.11
C ILE A 528 38.46 1.78 -0.74
N GLU A 529 39.62 1.45 -0.18
CA GLU A 529 39.94 0.08 0.25
C GLU A 529 39.53 -0.19 1.71
N ASN A 530 39.52 0.87 2.52
CA ASN A 530 39.16 0.86 3.94
C ASN A 530 38.36 2.13 4.28
N SER A 531 37.70 2.15 5.44
CA SER A 531 36.93 3.32 5.90
C SER A 531 37.78 4.59 5.91
N LEU A 532 37.22 5.68 5.36
CA LEU A 532 37.84 7.00 5.50
C LEU A 532 37.60 7.50 6.92
N ARG A 533 38.65 7.60 7.73
CA ARG A 533 38.56 7.97 9.15
C ARG A 533 38.80 9.45 9.32
N ILE A 534 37.78 10.19 9.78
CA ILE A 534 37.84 11.64 9.99
C ILE A 534 37.79 11.93 11.49
N ASN A 535 38.90 12.41 12.04
CA ASN A 535 39.06 12.75 13.46
C ASN A 535 39.47 14.21 13.70
N LYS A 536 39.30 15.05 12.68
CA LYS A 536 39.68 16.47 12.62
C LYS A 536 38.61 17.24 11.84
N LYS A 537 38.62 18.57 11.91
CA LYS A 537 37.68 19.39 11.14
C LYS A 537 38.19 19.63 9.73
N ILE A 538 37.51 19.11 8.72
CA ILE A 538 37.88 19.26 7.30
C ILE A 538 36.65 19.36 6.40
N SER A 539 36.83 19.89 5.19
CA SER A 539 35.77 19.97 4.18
C SER A 539 36.15 19.25 2.90
N PHE A 540 35.21 18.60 2.24
CA PHE A 540 35.37 18.08 0.87
C PHE A 540 34.59 18.95 -0.11
N THR A 541 35.19 19.24 -1.25
CA THR A 541 34.54 19.89 -2.38
C THR A 541 34.92 19.24 -3.71
N THR A 542 34.20 19.58 -4.77
CA THR A 542 34.48 19.10 -6.12
C THR A 542 34.09 20.14 -7.16
N PHE A 543 34.84 20.18 -8.26
CA PHE A 543 34.52 20.92 -9.47
C PHE A 543 34.08 19.99 -10.61
N LYS A 544 33.78 18.72 -10.30
CA LYS A 544 33.32 17.70 -11.25
C LYS A 544 32.15 16.88 -10.69
N ASN A 545 31.67 15.94 -11.48
CA ASN A 545 30.75 14.90 -11.00
C ASN A 545 31.57 13.70 -10.53
N VAL A 546 31.59 13.47 -9.22
CA VAL A 546 32.44 12.48 -8.58
C VAL A 546 31.62 11.46 -7.81
N ASN A 547 32.02 10.20 -7.90
CA ASN A 547 31.57 9.11 -7.05
C ASN A 547 32.69 8.65 -6.12
N ILE A 548 32.37 8.49 -4.84
CA ILE A 548 33.19 7.78 -3.86
C ILE A 548 32.49 6.45 -3.58
N THR A 549 33.18 5.36 -3.88
CA THR A 549 32.67 3.97 -3.80
C THR A 549 33.66 3.09 -3.06
N ARG A 550 33.24 1.88 -2.68
CA ARG A 550 34.17 0.86 -2.16
C ARG A 550 34.87 0.16 -3.32
N LYS A 551 36.17 -0.08 -3.17
CA LYS A 551 36.96 -0.91 -4.10
C LYS A 551 36.56 -2.38 -4.03
N TYR A 552 36.25 -2.87 -2.83
CA TYR A 552 35.84 -4.26 -2.59
C TYR A 552 34.39 -4.31 -2.13
N PRO A 553 33.43 -4.49 -3.06
CA PRO A 553 31.99 -4.53 -2.79
C PRO A 553 31.59 -5.42 -1.61
N SER A 554 32.24 -6.57 -1.45
CA SER A 554 31.91 -7.59 -0.43
C SER A 554 32.42 -7.29 0.99
N HIS A 555 33.24 -6.26 1.18
CA HIS A 555 33.83 -5.93 2.47
C HIS A 555 32.91 -5.01 3.30
N SER A 556 32.60 -5.45 4.51
CA SER A 556 31.70 -4.77 5.44
C SER A 556 32.38 -3.64 6.21
N PHE A 557 32.56 -2.48 5.58
CA PHE A 557 33.06 -1.27 6.25
C PHE A 557 32.32 0.00 5.78
N ALA A 558 32.36 1.06 6.58
CA ALA A 558 31.72 2.32 6.22
C ALA A 558 32.58 3.12 5.26
N ILE A 559 31.98 3.83 4.28
CA ILE A 559 32.77 4.72 3.41
C ILE A 559 33.33 5.89 4.21
N LEU A 560 32.51 6.51 5.05
CA LEU A 560 32.91 7.58 5.94
C LEU A 560 32.71 7.15 7.40
N GLU A 561 33.76 7.27 8.21
CA GLU A 561 33.72 7.18 9.66
C GLU A 561 34.14 8.52 10.25
N VAL A 562 33.16 9.33 10.66
CA VAL A 562 33.46 10.55 11.43
C VAL A 562 33.56 10.18 12.90
N LEU A 563 34.78 10.20 13.41
CA LEU A 563 35.13 9.78 14.76
C LEU A 563 34.99 10.96 15.74
N GLN A 564 35.00 10.67 17.04
CA GLN A 564 34.91 11.68 18.09
C GLN A 564 35.92 12.82 17.87
N GLY A 565 35.45 14.07 17.92
CA GLY A 565 36.26 15.27 17.64
C GLY A 565 36.40 15.62 16.16
N GLY A 566 35.99 14.74 15.24
CA GLY A 566 35.94 15.01 13.80
C GLY A 566 34.72 15.82 13.38
N GLU A 567 34.93 16.76 12.45
CA GLU A 567 33.85 17.50 11.79
C GLU A 567 34.09 17.48 10.27
N LEU A 568 33.26 16.72 9.54
CA LEU A 568 33.32 16.65 8.09
C LEU A 568 32.23 17.51 7.46
N THR A 569 32.60 18.44 6.58
CA THR A 569 31.66 19.18 5.74
C THR A 569 31.80 18.77 4.28
N LEU A 570 30.72 18.32 3.65
CA LEU A 570 30.65 18.03 2.23
C LEU A 570 29.92 19.20 1.56
N GLU A 571 30.62 19.99 0.74
CA GLU A 571 30.06 21.17 0.10
C GLU A 571 30.58 21.40 -1.32
N ILE A 572 29.70 21.85 -2.22
CA ILE A 572 30.03 22.11 -3.62
C ILE A 572 29.72 23.57 -3.92
N SER A 573 30.70 24.31 -4.46
CA SER A 573 30.52 25.74 -4.76
C SER A 573 29.50 25.99 -5.88
N ASN A 574 29.38 25.06 -6.83
CA ASN A 574 28.41 25.13 -7.93
C ASN A 574 27.58 23.84 -8.06
N PRO A 575 26.59 23.61 -7.16
CA PRO A 575 25.82 22.38 -7.13
C PRO A 575 24.83 22.23 -8.30
N ALA A 576 24.72 23.24 -9.16
CA ALA A 576 23.95 23.16 -10.41
C ALA A 576 24.74 22.47 -11.54
N LYS A 577 26.07 22.45 -11.46
CA LYS A 577 26.94 21.85 -12.48
C LYS A 577 27.69 20.62 -11.98
N HIS A 578 27.99 20.56 -10.69
CA HIS A 578 28.85 19.54 -10.10
C HIS A 578 28.12 18.77 -9.00
N SER A 579 28.53 17.53 -8.77
CA SER A 579 27.94 16.65 -7.76
C SER A 579 28.96 15.74 -7.12
N LEU A 580 28.80 15.44 -5.84
CA LEU A 580 29.60 14.46 -5.12
C LEU A 580 28.66 13.40 -4.55
N ALA A 581 28.84 12.14 -4.96
CA ALA A 581 28.04 11.01 -4.53
C ALA A 581 28.85 10.08 -3.63
N ILE A 582 28.33 9.79 -2.45
CA ILE A 582 28.75 8.65 -1.64
C ILE A 582 27.83 7.49 -2.02
N ASN A 583 28.38 6.52 -2.75
CA ASN A 583 27.58 5.53 -3.49
C ASN A 583 27.88 4.12 -2.99
N GLY A 584 26.84 3.45 -2.48
CA GLY A 584 26.92 2.07 -1.99
C GLY A 584 26.88 1.00 -3.08
N LEU A 585 26.67 1.39 -4.35
CA LEU A 585 26.62 0.52 -5.54
C LEU A 585 25.54 -0.58 -5.49
N GLY A 586 24.58 -0.50 -4.57
CA GLY A 586 23.57 -1.53 -4.37
C GLY A 586 24.13 -2.82 -3.74
N VAL A 587 25.36 -2.77 -3.21
CA VAL A 587 26.03 -3.94 -2.68
C VAL A 587 25.69 -4.10 -1.20
N ASP A 588 25.37 -5.34 -0.83
CA ASP A 588 24.96 -5.70 0.51
C ASP A 588 26.09 -5.61 1.54
N VAL A 589 26.10 -4.51 2.29
CA VAL A 589 26.96 -4.34 3.44
C VAL A 589 26.30 -4.90 4.69
N LYS A 590 26.66 -6.14 5.00
CA LYS A 590 26.28 -6.82 6.23
C LYS A 590 27.04 -6.23 7.40
N ASN A 591 26.36 -5.87 8.48
CA ASN A 591 26.87 -5.28 9.70
C ASN A 591 27.61 -3.93 9.57
N SER A 592 27.38 -3.15 8.50
CA SER A 592 28.01 -1.83 8.34
C SER A 592 27.10 -0.83 7.63
N ALA A 593 27.15 0.45 8.04
CA ALA A 593 26.46 1.55 7.38
C ALA A 593 27.35 2.12 6.26
N LEU A 594 26.79 2.79 5.26
CA LEU A 594 27.61 3.55 4.31
C LEU A 594 28.37 4.68 5.00
N VAL A 595 27.77 5.29 6.02
CA VAL A 595 28.35 6.40 6.78
C VAL A 595 28.03 6.22 8.26
N SER A 596 29.07 6.31 9.08
CA SER A 596 29.00 6.24 10.54
C SER A 596 29.49 7.56 11.15
N VAL A 597 28.73 8.11 12.09
CA VAL A 597 29.07 9.34 12.82
C VAL A 597 29.04 9.04 14.31
N SER A 598 30.20 9.11 14.95
CA SER A 598 30.39 8.76 16.36
C SER A 598 29.93 9.89 17.29
N GLN A 599 29.73 9.58 18.57
CA GLN A 599 29.43 10.58 19.58
C GLN A 599 30.49 11.68 19.64
N GLY A 600 30.06 12.95 19.71
CA GLY A 600 30.95 14.11 19.66
C GLY A 600 31.54 14.42 18.27
N ALA A 601 31.13 13.70 17.23
CA ALA A 601 31.49 13.95 15.84
C ALA A 601 30.37 14.69 15.10
N LYS A 602 30.70 15.31 13.96
CA LYS A 602 29.72 16.01 13.12
C LYS A 602 29.93 15.77 11.62
N LEU A 603 28.85 15.48 10.91
CA LEU A 603 28.79 15.46 9.45
C LEU A 603 27.82 16.53 8.96
N THR A 604 28.25 17.38 8.04
CA THR A 604 27.39 18.32 7.32
C THR A 604 27.43 18.00 5.84
N ALA A 605 26.27 17.85 5.19
CA ALA A 605 26.18 17.64 3.75
C ALA A 605 25.25 18.68 3.12
N LYS A 606 25.80 19.46 2.19
CA LYS A 606 25.07 20.55 1.53
C LYS A 606 24.49 20.12 0.17
N LYS A 607 23.82 21.05 -0.52
CA LYS A 607 23.32 20.87 -1.90
C LYS A 607 24.43 20.41 -2.85
N GLY A 608 24.07 19.52 -3.78
CA GLY A 608 25.00 18.87 -4.71
C GLY A 608 25.63 17.58 -4.16
N ILE A 609 25.48 17.30 -2.86
CA ILE A 609 25.87 16.04 -2.24
C ILE A 609 24.75 15.01 -2.37
N SER A 610 25.11 13.75 -2.63
CA SER A 610 24.15 12.65 -2.65
C SER A 610 24.66 11.41 -1.91
N PHE A 611 23.75 10.73 -1.22
CA PHE A 611 23.96 9.46 -0.54
C PHE A 611 23.02 8.44 -1.15
N VAL A 612 23.58 7.51 -1.93
CA VAL A 612 22.78 6.67 -2.83
C VAL A 612 23.19 5.21 -2.81
N ASN A 613 22.22 4.35 -3.14
CA ASN A 613 22.40 2.91 -3.37
C ASN A 613 23.07 2.17 -2.20
N ALA A 614 22.88 2.61 -0.96
CA ALA A 614 23.24 1.81 0.19
C ALA A 614 22.29 0.61 0.28
N TYR A 615 22.81 -0.60 0.42
CA TYR A 615 22.01 -1.81 0.52
C TYR A 615 22.43 -2.61 1.76
N SER A 616 21.47 -3.03 2.57
CA SER A 616 21.72 -3.98 3.65
C SER A 616 20.62 -5.02 3.78
N SER A 617 20.97 -6.31 3.71
CA SER A 617 20.03 -7.44 3.87
C SER A 617 19.87 -7.89 5.33
N ALA A 618 20.83 -7.57 6.19
CA ALA A 618 20.91 -8.18 7.53
C ALA A 618 21.22 -7.18 8.65
N SER A 619 21.71 -5.99 8.34
CA SER A 619 22.09 -5.02 9.38
C SER A 619 20.89 -4.27 9.93
N HIS A 620 21.11 -3.64 11.09
CA HIS A 620 20.17 -2.72 11.72
C HIS A 620 20.08 -1.32 11.07
N PHE A 621 20.79 -1.10 9.97
CA PHE A 621 20.93 0.18 9.28
C PHE A 621 21.50 -0.05 7.87
N ALA A 622 21.23 0.83 6.90
CA ALA A 622 21.84 0.76 5.56
C ALA A 622 22.74 1.97 5.27
N LEU A 623 22.21 3.19 5.39
CA LEU A 623 22.93 4.40 4.98
C LEU A 623 23.63 5.09 6.16
N PHE A 624 22.88 5.57 7.15
CA PHE A 624 23.44 6.26 8.31
C PHE A 624 23.31 5.44 9.58
N LEU A 625 24.41 5.34 10.32
CA LEU A 625 24.45 5.05 11.75
C LEU A 625 24.97 6.29 12.47
N ASN A 626 24.10 7.00 13.18
CA ASN A 626 24.44 8.28 13.82
C ASN A 626 24.35 8.20 15.34
N SER A 627 25.46 8.48 16.02
CA SER A 627 25.51 8.79 17.45
C SER A 627 26.12 10.17 17.74
N GLY A 628 26.47 10.92 16.70
CA GLY A 628 26.95 12.30 16.77
C GLY A 628 25.92 13.27 16.19
N LYS A 629 26.37 14.23 15.39
CA LYS A 629 25.51 15.19 14.69
C LYS A 629 25.57 15.00 13.18
N ILE A 630 24.43 14.76 12.54
CA ILE A 630 24.29 14.82 11.08
C ILE A 630 23.41 16.01 10.73
N LEU A 631 23.90 16.88 9.85
CA LEU A 631 23.18 18.01 9.28
C LEU A 631 23.11 17.87 7.76
N ILE A 632 21.90 17.77 7.23
CA ILE A 632 21.60 17.72 5.80
C ILE A 632 20.93 19.04 5.40
N ASP A 633 21.59 19.77 4.50
CA ASP A 633 21.18 21.10 4.03
C ASP A 633 21.13 21.13 2.50
N GLY A 634 20.09 20.54 1.93
CA GLY A 634 19.86 20.46 0.48
C GLY A 634 20.45 19.22 -0.20
N ALA A 635 21.01 18.27 0.55
CA ALA A 635 21.55 17.03 -0.01
C ALA A 635 20.45 16.02 -0.39
N LYS A 636 20.83 15.04 -1.22
CA LYS A 636 19.94 13.96 -1.67
C LYS A 636 20.24 12.64 -0.95
N ILE A 637 19.20 11.98 -0.45
CA ILE A 637 19.26 10.62 0.11
C ILE A 637 18.30 9.75 -0.69
N ALA A 638 18.81 8.88 -1.56
CA ALA A 638 17.94 8.15 -2.47
C ALA A 638 18.37 6.73 -2.84
N ASN A 639 17.38 5.92 -3.22
CA ASN A 639 17.57 4.54 -3.72
C ASN A 639 18.30 3.63 -2.72
N ASN A 640 18.13 3.88 -1.41
CA ASN A 640 18.74 3.04 -0.38
C ASN A 640 17.76 1.95 0.06
N TYR A 641 18.27 0.77 0.38
CA TYR A 641 17.49 -0.40 0.76
C TYR A 641 17.99 -1.00 2.07
N SER A 642 17.06 -1.29 2.98
CA SER A 642 17.32 -2.02 4.22
C SER A 642 16.28 -3.13 4.39
N GLN A 643 16.71 -4.39 4.52
CA GLN A 643 15.78 -5.52 4.63
C GLN A 643 15.36 -5.77 6.07
N SER A 644 16.28 -5.70 7.01
CA SER A 644 16.03 -6.09 8.41
C SER A 644 15.92 -4.88 9.34
N ALA A 645 15.90 -3.66 8.78
CA ALA A 645 16.04 -2.43 9.56
C ALA A 645 15.81 -1.11 8.79
N SER A 646 16.31 0.01 9.34
CA SER A 646 16.12 1.33 8.77
C SER A 646 17.18 1.74 7.76
N VAL A 647 16.83 2.72 6.92
CA VAL A 647 17.78 3.35 6.00
C VAL A 647 18.63 4.35 6.77
N LEU A 648 17.99 5.14 7.63
CA LEU A 648 18.62 6.10 8.53
C LEU A 648 18.39 5.67 9.96
N ARG A 649 19.46 5.51 10.74
CA ARG A 649 19.39 5.15 12.15
C ARG A 649 20.10 6.16 13.02
N ASN A 650 19.34 6.83 13.89
CA ASN A 650 19.84 7.77 14.88
C ASN A 650 19.82 7.10 16.26
N GLU A 651 21.00 6.86 16.82
CA GLU A 651 21.30 6.19 18.08
C GLU A 651 21.97 7.18 19.05
N ASP A 652 21.17 7.90 19.83
CA ASP A 652 21.62 8.92 20.80
C ASP A 652 22.29 10.15 20.15
N GLY A 653 22.04 10.37 18.86
CA GLY A 653 22.58 11.49 18.09
C GLY A 653 21.58 12.63 17.83
N GLU A 654 22.03 13.63 17.09
CA GLU A 654 21.20 14.69 16.50
C GLU A 654 21.21 14.56 14.98
N PHE A 655 20.05 14.32 14.37
CA PHE A 655 19.86 14.33 12.92
C PHE A 655 18.99 15.52 12.52
N GLU A 656 19.54 16.43 11.72
CA GLU A 656 18.85 17.61 11.22
C GLU A 656 18.78 17.58 9.69
N PHE A 657 17.58 17.65 9.13
CA PHE A 657 17.30 17.76 7.71
C PHE A 657 16.59 19.10 7.45
N LEU A 658 17.33 20.09 6.97
CA LEU A 658 16.83 21.45 6.77
C LEU A 658 16.16 21.63 5.41
N ASP A 659 16.73 21.00 4.38
CA ASP A 659 16.22 21.02 3.01
C ASP A 659 16.80 19.82 2.24
N GLY A 660 16.29 19.55 1.04
CA GLY A 660 16.76 18.48 0.16
C GLY A 660 15.69 17.44 -0.14
N ILE A 661 16.12 16.23 -0.50
CA ILE A 661 15.21 15.16 -0.91
C ILE A 661 15.61 13.82 -0.28
N ILE A 662 14.65 13.16 0.39
CA ILE A 662 14.71 11.75 0.80
C ILE A 662 13.74 10.98 -0.09
N ALA A 663 14.22 10.21 -1.07
CA ALA A 663 13.34 9.58 -2.04
C ALA A 663 13.70 8.16 -2.48
N ASN A 664 12.70 7.37 -2.86
CA ASN A 664 12.88 6.01 -3.39
C ASN A 664 13.66 5.08 -2.46
N ASN A 665 13.63 5.33 -1.15
CA ASN A 665 14.26 4.46 -0.16
C ASN A 665 13.27 3.37 0.26
N ARG A 666 13.76 2.18 0.58
CA ARG A 666 12.93 1.05 0.99
C ARG A 666 13.43 0.41 2.28
N ALA A 667 12.52 0.18 3.21
CA ALA A 667 12.74 -0.57 4.43
C ALA A 667 11.77 -1.77 4.51
N LYS A 668 12.27 -2.98 4.73
CA LYS A 668 11.45 -4.18 4.98
C LYS A 668 11.49 -4.62 6.46
N SER A 669 10.63 -5.57 6.82
CA SER A 669 10.60 -6.27 8.12
C SER A 669 10.53 -5.36 9.35
N ASP A 670 9.32 -4.94 9.73
CA ASP A 670 9.03 -4.10 10.92
C ASP A 670 9.87 -2.80 11.04
N ALA A 671 10.47 -2.34 9.94
CA ALA A 671 11.37 -1.20 9.97
C ALA A 671 10.80 0.08 9.34
N ALA A 672 11.41 1.21 9.71
CA ALA A 672 11.10 2.54 9.20
C ALA A 672 12.23 3.08 8.31
N ILE A 673 11.93 4.04 7.43
CA ILE A 673 12.99 4.71 6.64
C ILE A 673 13.90 5.48 7.58
N ILE A 674 13.31 6.22 8.51
CA ILE A 674 13.99 6.98 9.55
C ILE A 674 13.64 6.37 10.90
N TYR A 675 14.66 5.88 11.61
CA TYR A 675 14.52 5.31 12.95
C TYR A 675 15.33 6.14 13.95
N ASN A 676 14.63 6.80 14.86
CA ASN A 676 15.20 7.58 15.95
C ASN A 676 15.05 6.80 17.27
N HIS A 677 16.12 6.12 17.68
CA HIS A 677 16.09 5.30 18.89
C HIS A 677 16.15 6.12 20.17
N VAL A 678 17.08 7.07 20.23
CA VAL A 678 17.29 8.05 21.32
C VAL A 678 17.91 9.29 20.66
N GLY A 679 17.61 10.49 21.14
CA GLY A 679 18.18 11.72 20.63
C GLY A 679 17.22 12.53 19.76
N LYS A 680 17.77 13.55 19.09
CA LYS A 680 16.99 14.61 18.43
C LYS A 680 16.83 14.35 16.95
N LEU A 681 15.59 14.32 16.47
CA LEU A 681 15.28 14.23 15.04
C LEU A 681 14.58 15.51 14.56
N LYS A 682 15.24 16.34 13.75
CA LYS A 682 14.67 17.57 13.19
C LYS A 682 14.53 17.45 11.67
N LEU A 683 13.31 17.38 11.17
CA LEU A 683 12.97 17.39 9.75
C LEU A 683 12.33 18.74 9.42
N MET A 684 13.13 19.76 9.17
CA MET A 684 12.72 21.17 9.18
C MET A 684 12.36 21.75 7.81
N GLY A 685 12.48 20.96 6.74
CA GLY A 685 12.12 21.33 5.38
C GLY A 685 12.34 20.19 4.40
N GLY A 686 12.41 20.49 3.09
CA GLY A 686 12.63 19.51 2.03
C GLY A 686 11.45 18.57 1.75
N LYS A 687 11.70 17.58 0.87
CA LYS A 687 10.72 16.60 0.40
C LYS A 687 11.11 15.17 0.76
N ILE A 688 10.19 14.42 1.34
CA ILE A 688 10.30 12.99 1.64
C ILE A 688 9.26 12.27 0.80
N ILE A 689 9.67 11.63 -0.30
CA ILE A 689 8.74 11.16 -1.33
C ILE A 689 9.06 9.77 -1.88
N TYR A 690 8.05 9.00 -2.29
CA TYR A 690 8.22 7.69 -2.93
C TYR A 690 9.05 6.66 -2.13
N ASN A 691 9.13 6.81 -0.81
CA ASN A 691 9.77 5.83 0.04
C ASN A 691 8.79 4.71 0.41
N GLN A 692 9.28 3.48 0.59
CA GLN A 692 8.44 2.31 0.84
C GLN A 692 8.81 1.62 2.15
N THR A 693 7.84 1.35 3.01
CA THR A 693 8.03 0.58 4.25
C THR A 693 7.04 -0.59 4.32
N GLU A 694 7.53 -1.76 4.74
CA GLU A 694 6.69 -2.93 4.99
C GLU A 694 6.34 -3.08 6.49
N GLY A 695 6.75 -2.13 7.35
CA GLY A 695 6.62 -2.21 8.81
C GLY A 695 6.18 -0.90 9.47
N ASN A 696 6.83 -0.56 10.61
CA ASN A 696 6.50 0.46 11.63
C ASN A 696 6.47 1.96 11.19
N GLY A 697 5.97 2.25 9.98
CA GLY A 697 5.80 3.59 9.42
C GLY A 697 7.03 4.18 8.73
N LEU A 698 6.89 5.40 8.16
CA LEU A 698 7.99 6.12 7.51
C LEU A 698 9.06 6.57 8.50
N ILE A 699 8.59 7.15 9.60
CA ILE A 699 9.37 7.71 10.70
C ILE A 699 8.96 6.98 11.96
N TRP A 700 9.94 6.42 12.65
CA TRP A 700 9.78 5.79 13.94
C TRP A 700 10.67 6.51 14.95
N SER A 701 10.10 6.95 16.07
CA SER A 701 10.86 7.71 17.07
C SER A 701 10.44 7.36 18.50
N ASN A 702 11.43 7.20 19.38
CA ASN A 702 11.20 7.09 20.83
C ASN A 702 11.36 8.42 21.59
N ASP A 703 11.73 9.50 20.90
CA ASP A 703 12.20 10.75 21.52
C ASP A 703 11.69 11.97 20.74
N GLU A 704 12.16 13.17 21.07
CA GLU A 704 11.72 14.43 20.46
C GLU A 704 11.99 14.48 18.95
N THR A 705 10.92 14.72 18.18
CA THR A 705 10.91 14.82 16.73
C THR A 705 10.25 16.11 16.29
N TRP A 706 10.96 16.95 15.54
CA TRP A 706 10.45 18.18 14.94
C TRP A 706 10.19 17.93 13.46
N LEU A 707 8.97 18.21 13.01
CA LEU A 707 8.56 18.00 11.63
C LEU A 707 8.00 19.31 11.06
N ASN A 708 8.60 19.75 9.96
CA ASN A 708 8.26 20.89 9.11
C ASN A 708 8.60 20.57 7.64
N ALA A 709 8.52 19.30 7.25
CA ALA A 709 8.88 18.78 5.92
C ALA A 709 7.64 18.31 5.15
N SER A 710 7.77 18.15 3.83
CA SER A 710 6.71 17.57 2.99
C SER A 710 6.87 16.06 2.82
N LEU A 711 5.85 15.29 3.18
CA LEU A 711 5.78 13.83 3.06
C LEU A 711 4.72 13.45 2.03
N GLU A 712 5.11 13.17 0.79
CA GLU A 712 4.19 12.94 -0.35
C GLU A 712 4.42 11.59 -1.02
N ALA A 713 3.35 10.93 -1.48
CA ALA A 713 3.44 9.77 -2.38
C ALA A 713 4.40 8.63 -1.98
N ASN A 714 4.68 8.47 -0.69
CA ASN A 714 5.41 7.31 -0.20
C ASN A 714 4.42 6.13 -0.03
N PHE A 715 4.85 4.99 0.52
CA PHE A 715 3.99 3.83 0.83
C PHE A 715 4.39 3.15 2.14
N SER A 716 3.42 2.81 3.00
CA SER A 716 3.62 1.98 4.20
C SER A 716 2.48 0.97 4.28
N LEU A 717 2.78 -0.32 4.49
CA LEU A 717 1.75 -1.37 4.62
C LEU A 717 0.75 -1.03 5.74
N ASP A 718 1.23 -0.51 6.87
CA ASP A 718 0.39 -0.11 8.01
C ASP A 718 -0.18 1.32 7.88
N ARG A 719 0.12 2.02 6.78
CA ARG A 719 -0.33 3.40 6.49
C ARG A 719 0.05 4.43 7.56
N ASN A 720 1.16 4.21 8.26
CA ASN A 720 1.68 5.09 9.32
C ASN A 720 2.76 6.04 8.76
N ALA A 721 2.62 7.36 8.92
CA ALA A 721 3.73 8.28 8.62
C ALA A 721 4.70 8.31 9.78
N VAL A 722 4.16 8.56 10.96
CA VAL A 722 4.96 8.76 12.16
C VAL A 722 4.44 7.85 13.25
N GLN A 723 5.35 7.13 13.88
CA GLN A 723 5.06 6.32 15.05
C GLN A 723 5.98 6.73 16.20
N MET A 724 5.36 7.21 17.27
CA MET A 724 6.02 7.72 18.47
C MET A 724 5.90 6.72 19.62
N PHE A 725 6.98 6.51 20.37
CA PHE A 725 7.06 5.59 21.50
C PHE A 725 7.76 6.20 22.71
N LYS A 726 7.71 5.51 23.87
CA LYS A 726 8.51 5.75 25.08
C LYS A 726 8.52 7.20 25.59
N ASN A 727 7.38 7.88 25.60
CA ASN A 727 7.23 9.31 25.95
C ASN A 727 7.81 10.29 24.92
N GLY A 728 8.00 9.87 23.67
CA GLY A 728 8.44 10.74 22.59
C GLY A 728 7.46 11.89 22.33
N LYS A 729 7.98 13.00 21.81
CA LYS A 729 7.18 14.18 21.45
C LYS A 729 7.31 14.48 19.97
N LEU A 730 6.19 14.63 19.29
CA LEU A 730 6.14 15.05 17.89
C LEU A 730 5.73 16.51 17.83
N HIS A 731 6.62 17.38 17.37
CA HIS A 731 6.37 18.80 17.15
C HIS A 731 6.04 19.04 15.66
N LEU A 732 4.82 19.50 15.36
CA LEU A 732 4.40 19.88 14.02
C LEU A 732 4.44 21.39 13.83
N PHE A 733 5.03 21.83 12.71
CA PHE A 733 5.17 23.23 12.33
C PHE A 733 4.42 23.55 11.04
N LYS A 734 4.32 24.85 10.71
CA LYS A 734 3.47 25.43 9.66
C LYS A 734 3.58 24.77 8.27
N ASP A 735 4.74 24.24 7.88
CA ASP A 735 5.01 23.73 6.53
C ASP A 735 4.91 22.18 6.45
N THR A 736 4.49 21.52 7.54
CA THR A 736 4.41 20.04 7.65
C THR A 736 3.37 19.40 6.76
N TYR A 737 3.71 18.97 5.55
CA TYR A 737 2.74 18.40 4.61
C TYR A 737 2.67 16.87 4.65
N LEU A 738 1.45 16.33 4.79
CA LEU A 738 1.16 14.90 4.73
C LEU A 738 0.25 14.66 3.51
N GLY A 739 0.80 14.06 2.46
CA GLY A 739 0.13 13.89 1.17
C GLY A 739 -1.00 12.85 1.19
N ARG A 740 -1.99 13.06 0.31
CA ARG A 740 -3.23 12.24 0.19
C ARG A 740 -2.99 10.76 -0.11
N GLU A 741 -1.95 10.49 -0.91
CA GLU A 741 -1.61 9.19 -1.48
C GLU A 741 -1.07 8.19 -0.44
N PHE A 742 -0.54 8.69 0.70
CA PHE A 742 0.48 7.96 1.42
C PHE A 742 0.08 7.48 2.83
N VAL A 743 -0.48 8.34 3.69
CA VAL A 743 -0.59 8.03 5.12
C VAL A 743 -1.89 8.56 5.69
N LYS A 744 -2.54 7.71 6.50
CA LYS A 744 -3.72 8.09 7.28
C LYS A 744 -3.44 8.22 8.78
N HIS A 745 -2.26 7.82 9.26
CA HIS A 745 -2.05 7.61 10.70
C HIS A 745 -0.75 8.25 11.23
N ILE A 746 -0.90 8.98 12.33
CA ILE A 746 0.16 9.27 13.32
C ILE A 746 -0.15 8.37 14.52
N ILE A 747 0.78 7.49 14.90
CA ILE A 747 0.61 6.64 16.08
C ILE A 747 1.37 7.27 17.25
N LEU A 748 0.69 7.45 18.37
CA LEU A 748 1.26 7.85 19.65
C LEU A 748 1.13 6.67 20.61
N SER A 749 2.25 6.07 20.99
CA SER A 749 2.31 4.93 21.90
C SER A 749 3.05 5.27 23.19
N ASN A 750 2.79 4.56 24.28
CA ASN A 750 3.57 4.63 25.53
C ASN A 750 3.77 6.07 26.01
N ASN A 751 2.68 6.79 26.29
CA ASN A 751 2.72 8.13 26.86
C ASN A 751 3.36 9.21 25.96
N SER A 752 3.43 9.00 24.65
CA SER A 752 3.92 10.00 23.69
C SER A 752 2.93 11.16 23.49
N SER A 753 3.39 12.30 22.97
CA SER A 753 2.52 13.47 22.74
C SER A 753 2.77 14.12 21.39
N LEU A 754 1.74 14.81 20.90
CA LEU A 754 1.74 15.66 19.72
C LEU A 754 1.66 17.12 20.15
N GLU A 755 2.55 17.96 19.64
CA GLU A 755 2.53 19.41 19.84
C GLU A 755 2.39 20.12 18.49
N VAL A 756 1.36 20.94 18.33
CA VAL A 756 1.19 21.75 17.10
C VAL A 756 1.55 23.20 17.43
N HIS A 757 2.62 23.68 16.81
CA HIS A 757 3.26 24.95 17.15
C HIS A 757 2.71 26.14 16.34
N ASP A 758 2.20 25.89 15.14
CA ASP A 758 1.77 26.92 14.19
C ASP A 758 0.48 26.55 13.45
N ASP A 759 -0.13 27.55 12.79
CA ASP A 759 -1.26 27.36 11.87
C ASP A 759 -0.80 26.58 10.63
N LEU A 760 -1.30 25.35 10.50
CA LEU A 760 -1.04 24.43 9.38
C LEU A 760 -1.83 24.87 8.13
N LYS A 761 -1.68 26.14 7.73
CA LYS A 761 -2.52 26.82 6.72
C LYS A 761 -2.57 26.12 5.37
N ASN A 762 -1.49 25.44 4.99
CA ASN A 762 -1.39 24.74 3.71
C ASN A 762 -1.95 23.30 3.75
N HIS A 763 -2.35 22.83 4.94
CA HIS A 763 -2.82 21.47 5.22
C HIS A 763 -4.32 21.39 5.35
N PHE A 764 -4.94 22.53 5.63
CA PHE A 764 -6.36 22.70 5.85
C PHE A 764 -7.07 23.26 4.61
N ILE A 765 -6.63 22.80 3.43
CA ILE A 765 -7.35 23.06 2.19
C ILE A 765 -8.66 22.27 2.27
N LYS A 766 -9.77 22.92 1.90
CA LYS A 766 -11.07 22.27 1.69
C LYS A 766 -10.82 21.01 0.85
N ASP A 767 -11.13 19.82 1.39
CA ASP A 767 -10.85 18.48 0.81
C ASP A 767 -9.53 17.79 1.21
N ALA A 768 -8.79 18.26 2.21
CA ALA A 768 -7.68 17.49 2.81
C ALA A 768 -8.21 16.30 3.64
N PRO A 769 -7.65 15.08 3.50
CA PRO A 769 -8.09 13.93 4.27
C PRO A 769 -7.78 14.11 5.76
N ILE A 770 -8.68 13.61 6.60
CA ILE A 770 -8.50 13.61 8.05
C ILE A 770 -7.31 12.70 8.41
N VAL A 771 -6.32 13.26 9.10
CA VAL A 771 -5.20 12.52 9.67
C VAL A 771 -5.67 11.87 10.97
N ASN A 772 -5.59 10.55 11.07
CA ASN A 772 -5.91 9.87 12.31
C ASN A 772 -4.70 9.93 13.24
N VAL A 773 -4.90 10.40 14.46
CA VAL A 773 -3.95 10.25 15.56
C VAL A 773 -4.39 9.03 16.38
N ILE A 774 -3.73 7.90 16.16
CA ILE A 774 -3.99 6.66 16.88
C ILE A 774 -3.24 6.68 18.20
N ILE A 775 -3.93 6.38 19.30
CA ILE A 775 -3.38 6.42 20.65
C ILE A 775 -3.33 4.98 21.17
N ARG A 776 -2.15 4.52 21.62
CA ARG A 776 -1.91 3.14 22.04
C ARG A 776 -1.13 3.06 23.37
N ASP A 777 -1.45 2.09 24.22
CA ASP A 777 -0.65 1.73 25.42
C ASP A 777 -0.40 2.84 26.47
N PHE A 778 -1.35 3.79 26.63
CA PHE A 778 -1.30 4.75 27.74
C PHE A 778 -1.80 4.13 29.04
N THR A 779 -0.97 4.18 30.09
CA THR A 779 -1.28 3.60 31.41
C THR A 779 -2.06 4.55 32.33
N HIS A 780 -1.90 5.87 32.19
CA HIS A 780 -2.50 6.89 33.08
C HIS A 780 -2.98 8.13 32.31
N SER A 781 -3.58 9.10 33.00
CA SER A 781 -3.99 10.35 32.38
C SER A 781 -2.80 11.21 31.96
N LYS A 782 -2.68 11.46 30.66
CA LYS A 782 -1.59 12.25 30.09
C LYS A 782 -2.07 13.16 28.97
N GLU A 783 -1.36 14.27 28.81
CA GLU A 783 -1.53 15.21 27.71
C GLU A 783 -1.05 14.58 26.39
N VAL A 784 -1.95 14.41 25.43
CA VAL A 784 -1.65 13.77 24.13
C VAL A 784 -1.53 14.79 23.00
N LEU A 785 -2.27 15.89 23.08
CA LEU A 785 -2.16 17.01 22.15
C LEU A 785 -1.96 18.29 22.96
N LYS A 786 -0.98 19.08 22.55
CA LYS A 786 -0.73 20.43 23.06
C LYS A 786 -0.71 21.41 21.90
N LEU A 787 -1.41 22.53 22.05
CA LEU A 787 -1.41 23.61 21.06
C LEU A 787 -0.67 24.82 21.61
N ASN A 788 -0.05 25.59 20.71
CA ASN A 788 0.56 26.87 21.06
C ASN A 788 -0.47 27.82 21.69
N PRO A 789 -0.28 28.27 22.95
CA PRO A 789 -1.25 29.10 23.68
C PRO A 789 -1.57 30.41 22.96
N GLU A 790 -0.57 31.04 22.33
CA GLU A 790 -0.67 32.35 21.70
C GLU A 790 -1.52 32.35 20.42
N LYS A 791 -1.73 31.18 19.80
CA LYS A 791 -2.50 30.98 18.56
C LYS A 791 -3.73 30.08 18.75
N SER A 792 -4.04 29.71 20.00
CA SER A 792 -4.82 28.53 20.35
C SER A 792 -6.29 28.52 19.93
N LEU A 793 -6.98 29.67 19.84
CA LEU A 793 -8.44 29.67 19.63
C LEU A 793 -8.85 29.30 18.20
N ASP A 794 -8.22 29.89 17.19
CA ASP A 794 -8.47 29.58 15.78
C ASP A 794 -7.86 28.22 15.40
N LEU A 795 -6.66 27.93 15.92
CA LEU A 795 -5.93 26.70 15.67
C LEU A 795 -6.65 25.46 16.23
N SER A 796 -7.22 25.56 17.43
CA SER A 796 -7.94 24.43 18.06
C SER A 796 -9.17 24.02 17.26
N THR A 797 -9.92 24.99 16.73
CA THR A 797 -11.12 24.74 15.93
C THR A 797 -10.75 24.05 14.62
N LYS A 798 -9.71 24.54 13.92
CA LYS A 798 -9.22 23.97 12.66
C LYS A 798 -8.61 22.58 12.82
N ILE A 799 -7.91 22.31 13.93
CA ILE A 799 -7.28 21.00 14.15
C ILE A 799 -8.30 19.87 14.18
N PHE A 800 -9.52 20.09 14.70
CA PHE A 800 -10.56 19.06 14.71
C PHE A 800 -11.15 18.74 13.34
N ASP A 801 -11.10 19.68 12.41
CA ASP A 801 -11.56 19.45 11.04
C ASP A 801 -10.60 18.52 10.27
N HIS A 802 -9.39 18.31 10.80
CA HIS A 802 -8.30 17.66 10.08
C HIS A 802 -7.56 16.57 10.86
N PHE A 803 -7.75 16.46 12.17
CA PHE A 803 -7.25 15.37 13.00
C PHE A 803 -8.39 14.58 13.66
N SER A 804 -8.41 13.27 13.46
CA SER A 804 -9.28 12.33 14.18
C SER A 804 -8.48 11.58 15.22
N PHE A 805 -8.81 11.72 16.50
CA PHE A 805 -8.13 10.98 17.56
C PHE A 805 -8.83 9.65 17.80
N ILE A 806 -8.13 8.55 17.58
CA ILE A 806 -8.68 7.18 17.65
C ILE A 806 -7.92 6.40 18.73
N ASP A 807 -8.64 5.79 19.66
CA ASP A 807 -8.09 4.83 20.62
C ASP A 807 -8.22 3.42 20.04
N ASP A 808 -7.11 2.71 19.82
CA ASP A 808 -7.16 1.39 19.15
C ASP A 808 -7.62 0.23 20.05
N GLN A 809 -7.73 0.45 21.36
CA GLN A 809 -8.13 -0.58 22.34
C GLN A 809 -9.57 -0.43 22.88
N ASN A 810 -10.42 0.40 22.27
CA ASN A 810 -11.83 0.59 22.67
C ASN A 810 -12.06 0.88 24.18
N SER A 811 -11.07 1.44 24.90
CA SER A 811 -11.05 1.41 26.37
C SER A 811 -10.73 2.74 27.04
N LYS A 812 -10.72 3.87 26.33
CA LYS A 812 -10.35 5.15 26.92
C LYS A 812 -11.25 6.30 26.49
N ALA A 813 -11.67 7.12 27.46
CA ALA A 813 -12.42 8.35 27.20
C ALA A 813 -11.43 9.50 26.92
N VAL A 814 -11.60 10.18 25.78
CA VAL A 814 -10.83 11.40 25.45
C VAL A 814 -11.58 12.63 25.99
N ILE A 815 -11.16 13.16 27.13
CA ILE A 815 -11.82 14.28 27.80
C ILE A 815 -11.26 15.61 27.26
N LEU A 816 -12.17 16.49 26.85
CA LEU A 816 -11.87 17.84 26.36
C LEU A 816 -11.81 18.82 27.54
N GLU A 817 -10.66 19.48 27.75
CA GLU A 817 -10.60 20.68 28.59
C GLU A 817 -10.97 21.90 27.74
N ALA A 818 -12.20 22.41 27.90
CA ALA A 818 -12.60 23.69 27.32
C ALA A 818 -13.07 24.63 28.43
N ALA A 819 -12.12 25.33 29.06
CA ALA A 819 -12.41 26.51 29.86
C ALA A 819 -11.20 27.45 29.81
N HIS A 820 -11.26 28.43 28.90
CA HIS A 820 -10.33 29.55 28.78
C HIS A 820 -8.82 29.18 28.77
N LEU A 821 -8.27 29.01 27.56
CA LEU A 821 -6.85 29.22 27.23
C LEU A 821 -5.78 28.33 27.92
N GLU A 822 -6.07 27.05 28.17
CA GLU A 822 -5.01 26.03 28.20
C GLU A 822 -5.38 24.86 27.28
N SER A 823 -4.80 24.83 26.09
CA SER A 823 -5.04 23.85 25.03
C SER A 823 -4.31 22.53 25.29
N LYS A 824 -4.87 21.73 26.21
CA LYS A 824 -4.33 20.41 26.63
C LYS A 824 -5.41 19.33 26.53
N PHE A 825 -5.07 18.17 25.94
CA PHE A 825 -5.97 17.02 25.79
C PHE A 825 -5.58 15.87 26.71
N LYS A 826 -6.48 15.44 27.60
CA LYS A 826 -6.21 14.31 28.53
C LYS A 826 -7.08 13.09 28.22
N ILE A 827 -6.49 11.91 28.35
CA ILE A 827 -7.16 10.62 28.20
C ILE A 827 -7.28 9.97 29.56
N ILE A 828 -8.43 9.38 29.92
CA ILE A 828 -8.58 8.58 31.14
C ILE A 828 -8.86 7.13 30.72
N ASN A 829 -8.11 6.18 31.29
CA ASN A 829 -8.29 4.75 31.01
C ASN A 829 -9.61 4.21 31.60
N LYS A 830 -10.12 3.08 31.10
CA LYS A 830 -11.39 2.47 31.54
C LYS A 830 -11.47 2.27 33.05
N ASP A 831 -10.41 1.81 33.68
CA ASP A 831 -10.41 1.52 35.13
C ASP A 831 -10.50 2.79 35.97
N SER A 832 -9.78 3.84 35.56
CA SER A 832 -9.83 5.16 36.19
C SER A 832 -11.17 5.84 35.92
N PHE A 833 -11.73 5.66 34.73
CA PHE A 833 -13.09 6.15 34.41
C PHE A 833 -14.14 5.40 35.23
N THR A 834 -14.01 4.09 35.39
CA THR A 834 -14.91 3.26 36.22
C THR A 834 -14.78 3.64 37.68
N THR A 835 -13.56 3.87 38.18
CA THR A 835 -13.31 4.34 39.54
C THR A 835 -13.91 5.73 39.76
N LEU A 836 -13.75 6.65 38.81
CA LEU A 836 -14.38 7.96 38.83
C LEU A 836 -15.91 7.85 38.80
N LYS A 837 -16.48 7.05 37.89
CA LYS A 837 -17.92 6.75 37.80
C LYS A 837 -18.45 6.24 39.14
N ASN A 838 -17.78 5.28 39.76
CA ASN A 838 -18.16 4.72 41.05
C ASN A 838 -18.06 5.77 42.17
N LEU A 839 -16.96 6.51 42.25
CA LEU A 839 -16.80 7.61 43.22
C LEU A 839 -17.93 8.63 43.10
N MET A 840 -18.31 8.98 41.88
CA MET A 840 -19.37 9.94 41.62
C MET A 840 -20.76 9.39 41.96
N ILE A 841 -21.03 8.10 41.67
CA ILE A 841 -22.28 7.43 42.04
C ILE A 841 -22.42 7.35 43.57
N PHE A 842 -21.38 6.90 44.27
CA PHE A 842 -21.40 6.74 45.73
C PHE A 842 -21.52 8.07 46.48
N ASN A 843 -21.00 9.16 45.91
CA ASN A 843 -21.05 10.49 46.52
C ASN A 843 -22.07 11.43 45.87
N LYS A 844 -22.99 10.88 45.07
CA LYS A 844 -23.94 11.63 44.23
C LYS A 844 -24.66 12.74 44.99
N ASN A 845 -25.16 12.46 46.20
CA ASN A 845 -25.97 13.41 46.96
C ASN A 845 -25.16 14.64 47.40
N GLU A 846 -23.95 14.46 47.92
CA GLU A 846 -23.11 15.59 48.34
C GLU A 846 -22.55 16.37 47.15
N ILE A 847 -22.16 15.68 46.08
CA ILE A 847 -21.75 16.36 44.85
C ILE A 847 -22.91 17.17 44.28
N THR A 848 -24.10 16.58 44.18
CA THR A 848 -25.30 17.27 43.67
C THR A 848 -25.66 18.48 44.53
N LYS A 849 -25.50 18.40 45.85
CA LYS A 849 -25.72 19.53 46.76
C LYS A 849 -24.77 20.69 46.45
N HIS A 850 -23.46 20.44 46.35
CA HIS A 850 -22.52 21.51 46.01
C HIS A 850 -22.73 22.05 44.58
N VAL A 851 -23.06 21.18 43.63
CA VAL A 851 -23.38 21.56 42.24
C VAL A 851 -24.63 22.44 42.16
N THR A 852 -25.71 22.05 42.82
CA THR A 852 -26.98 22.80 42.85
C THR A 852 -26.79 24.19 43.47
N ASN A 853 -25.94 24.27 44.50
CA ASN A 853 -25.61 25.53 45.16
C ASN A 853 -24.53 26.35 44.44
N LYS A 854 -23.99 25.86 43.32
CA LYS A 854 -22.84 26.45 42.60
C LYS A 854 -21.62 26.71 43.51
N ASP A 855 -21.44 25.87 44.52
CA ASP A 855 -20.39 25.98 45.54
C ASP A 855 -19.09 25.33 45.07
N GLU A 856 -18.31 26.06 44.26
CA GLU A 856 -17.05 25.58 43.69
C GLU A 856 -16.01 25.21 44.76
N ALA A 857 -15.87 26.04 45.80
CA ALA A 857 -14.89 25.83 46.85
C ALA A 857 -15.24 24.60 47.70
N GLY A 858 -16.53 24.43 48.06
CA GLY A 858 -17.00 23.27 48.80
C GLY A 858 -16.92 21.99 47.97
N LEU A 859 -17.30 22.02 46.70
CA LEU A 859 -17.15 20.87 45.81
C LEU A 859 -15.68 20.50 45.62
N GLY A 860 -14.80 21.49 45.49
CA GLY A 860 -13.36 21.27 45.38
C GLY A 860 -12.77 20.62 46.62
N ALA A 861 -13.08 21.14 47.81
CA ALA A 861 -12.67 20.55 49.07
C ALA A 861 -13.21 19.11 49.23
N PHE A 862 -14.46 18.87 48.84
CA PHE A 862 -15.09 17.56 48.89
C PHE A 862 -14.44 16.56 47.94
N MET A 863 -14.24 16.93 46.67
CA MET A 863 -13.56 16.10 45.67
C MET A 863 -12.13 15.74 46.10
N LYS A 864 -11.39 16.71 46.65
CA LYS A 864 -10.05 16.51 47.21
C LYS A 864 -10.04 15.55 48.40
N LYS A 865 -11.10 15.55 49.20
CA LYS A 865 -11.28 14.66 50.36
C LYS A 865 -11.59 13.21 49.93
N ILE A 866 -12.43 13.01 48.91
CA ILE A 866 -12.84 11.65 48.49
C ILE A 866 -11.83 10.97 47.56
N SER A 867 -11.05 11.73 46.78
CA SER A 867 -9.93 11.19 46.01
C SER A 867 -8.96 12.30 45.59
N THR A 868 -7.71 12.20 46.07
CA THR A 868 -6.64 13.08 45.63
C THR A 868 -6.26 12.86 44.16
N SER A 869 -6.38 11.62 43.66
CA SER A 869 -6.05 11.24 42.28
C SER A 869 -7.05 11.77 41.24
N PHE A 870 -8.30 12.02 41.65
CA PHE A 870 -9.35 12.57 40.77
C PHE A 870 -9.70 14.03 41.09
N TYR A 871 -9.05 14.64 42.07
CA TYR A 871 -9.21 16.06 42.31
C TYR A 871 -8.45 16.86 41.25
N SER A 872 -9.21 17.58 40.43
CA SER A 872 -8.69 18.71 39.67
C SER A 872 -9.68 19.87 39.75
N PRO A 873 -9.21 21.12 39.83
CA PRO A 873 -10.07 22.30 39.71
C PRO A 873 -10.97 22.26 38.46
N PHE A 874 -10.53 21.58 37.39
CA PHE A 874 -11.32 21.35 36.19
C PHE A 874 -12.53 20.43 36.43
N LEU A 875 -12.35 19.24 37.02
CA LEU A 875 -13.44 18.30 37.26
C LEU A 875 -14.51 18.92 38.16
N VAL A 876 -14.09 19.71 39.16
CA VAL A 876 -14.96 20.50 40.04
C VAL A 876 -15.83 21.45 39.21
N LYS A 877 -15.21 22.28 38.35
CA LYS A 877 -15.94 23.22 37.49
C LYS A 877 -16.86 22.52 36.47
N GLN A 878 -16.46 21.36 35.94
CA GLN A 878 -17.32 20.59 35.03
C GLN A 878 -18.55 20.05 35.74
N PHE A 879 -18.40 19.51 36.96
CA PHE A 879 -19.55 19.05 37.73
C PHE A 879 -20.50 20.19 38.12
N LEU A 880 -19.99 21.40 38.39
CA LEU A 880 -20.85 22.57 38.62
C LEU A 880 -21.65 22.97 37.37
N LYS A 881 -21.07 22.77 36.18
CA LYS A 881 -21.66 23.18 34.91
C LYS A 881 -22.62 22.12 34.33
N HIS A 882 -22.32 20.85 34.58
CA HIS A 882 -23.00 19.67 34.05
C HIS A 882 -23.27 18.71 35.22
N PRO A 883 -24.53 18.61 35.70
CA PRO A 883 -24.85 17.81 36.87
C PRO A 883 -24.42 16.33 36.70
N PRO A 884 -23.95 15.66 37.76
CA PRO A 884 -23.35 14.32 37.68
C PRO A 884 -24.23 13.24 37.02
N ILE A 885 -25.56 13.39 37.11
CA ILE A 885 -26.55 12.50 36.50
C ILE A 885 -26.45 12.50 34.97
N GLU A 886 -26.16 13.64 34.35
CA GLU A 886 -26.07 13.79 32.88
C GLU A 886 -24.75 13.23 32.32
N ILE A 887 -23.72 13.11 33.16
CA ILE A 887 -22.39 12.64 32.75
C ILE A 887 -22.25 11.12 32.92
N ILE A 888 -23.00 10.51 33.85
CA ILE A 888 -22.68 9.17 34.38
C ILE A 888 -23.87 8.18 34.34
N GLY A 889 -25.09 8.69 34.13
CA GLY A 889 -26.34 7.92 34.18
C GLY A 889 -26.74 7.14 32.92
N ALA A 890 -25.92 7.12 31.87
CA ALA A 890 -26.15 6.23 30.73
C ALA A 890 -25.54 4.86 31.00
N ASP A 891 -26.36 3.82 30.91
CA ASP A 891 -25.93 2.42 30.92
C ASP A 891 -24.93 2.14 29.78
N GLU A 892 -24.20 1.04 29.94
CA GLU A 892 -22.98 0.67 29.23
C GLU A 892 -22.94 1.01 27.72
N PHE A 893 -21.89 1.75 27.34
CA PHE A 893 -21.49 2.10 25.96
C PHE A 893 -22.40 3.05 25.16
N GLU A 894 -22.54 4.29 25.63
CA GLU A 894 -22.30 5.43 24.74
C GLU A 894 -20.91 5.99 25.05
N VAL A 895 -19.89 5.46 24.36
CA VAL A 895 -18.65 6.21 24.17
C VAL A 895 -19.06 7.58 23.66
N ILE A 896 -18.66 8.62 24.38
CA ILE A 896 -18.79 10.03 24.05
C ILE A 896 -18.65 10.22 22.54
N ASP A 897 -19.78 10.20 21.85
CA ASP A 897 -19.87 10.51 20.44
C ASP A 897 -19.74 12.03 20.36
N ARG A 898 -18.55 12.50 20.00
CA ARG A 898 -18.30 13.92 19.75
C ARG A 898 -19.14 14.49 18.60
N LYS A 899 -20.06 13.73 18.00
CA LYS A 899 -21.04 14.27 17.06
C LYS A 899 -22.32 14.81 17.65
N THR A 900 -22.65 14.62 18.93
CA THR A 900 -23.94 15.13 19.43
C THR A 900 -23.78 16.32 20.39
N LYS A 901 -23.79 17.53 19.81
CA LYS A 901 -24.86 18.45 20.24
C LYS A 901 -26.12 17.60 20.15
N THR A 902 -26.82 17.34 21.26
CA THR A 902 -28.07 16.57 21.20
C THR A 902 -28.90 17.07 20.02
N LEU A 903 -29.60 16.19 19.30
CA LEU A 903 -30.39 16.60 18.12
C LEU A 903 -31.30 17.80 18.47
N GLU A 904 -31.73 17.87 19.73
CA GLU A 904 -32.43 18.97 20.37
C GLU A 904 -31.59 20.25 20.58
N SER A 905 -30.32 20.16 20.99
CA SER A 905 -29.35 21.27 21.04
C SER A 905 -28.99 21.83 19.65
N PHE A 906 -28.84 20.94 18.65
CA PHE A 906 -28.67 21.33 17.25
C PHE A 906 -29.93 22.00 16.71
N ALA A 907 -31.10 21.44 16.99
CA ALA A 907 -32.39 22.04 16.64
C ALA A 907 -32.58 23.41 17.30
N ASN A 908 -32.29 23.56 18.60
CA ASN A 908 -32.39 24.84 19.30
C ASN A 908 -31.38 25.87 18.76
N SER A 909 -30.19 25.44 18.34
CA SER A 909 -29.21 26.30 17.67
C SER A 909 -29.66 26.75 16.28
N LEU A 910 -30.25 25.84 15.48
CA LEU A 910 -30.85 26.16 14.18
C LEU A 910 -32.04 27.11 14.32
N TRP A 911 -32.88 26.90 15.34
CA TRP A 911 -34.00 27.80 15.64
C TRP A 911 -33.52 29.21 16.00
N LEU A 912 -32.53 29.32 16.89
CA LEU A 912 -31.95 30.60 17.29
C LEU A 912 -31.24 31.31 16.11
N MET A 913 -30.56 30.56 15.23
CA MET A 913 -29.98 31.09 14.00
C MET A 913 -31.04 31.55 13.00
N SER A 914 -32.15 30.82 12.87
CA SER A 914 -33.32 31.21 12.07
C SER A 914 -33.93 32.51 12.61
N GLU A 915 -34.20 32.61 13.92
CA GLU A 915 -34.76 33.82 14.53
C GLU A 915 -33.86 35.04 14.30
N LYS A 916 -32.55 34.91 14.52
CA LYS A 916 -31.59 35.99 14.26
C LYS A 916 -31.55 36.39 12.79
N SER A 917 -31.63 35.41 11.88
CA SER A 917 -31.66 35.65 10.43
C SER A 917 -32.94 36.38 10.03
N PHE A 918 -34.11 35.99 10.54
CA PHE A 918 -35.38 36.68 10.26
C PHE A 918 -35.44 38.09 10.85
N ILE A 919 -34.88 38.32 12.05
CA ILE A 919 -34.72 39.66 12.61
C ILE A 919 -33.83 40.51 11.70
N PHE A 920 -32.69 39.98 11.25
CA PHE A 920 -31.78 40.68 10.33
C PHE A 920 -32.40 40.96 8.96
N VAL A 921 -33.22 40.05 8.43
CA VAL A 921 -33.98 40.29 7.20
C VAL A 921 -35.00 41.40 7.41
N GLY A 922 -35.71 41.42 8.54
CA GLY A 922 -36.61 42.51 8.88
C GLY A 922 -35.91 43.86 8.84
N THR A 923 -34.72 43.94 9.41
CA THR A 923 -33.90 45.17 9.40
C THR A 923 -33.38 45.52 8.00
N ALA A 924 -32.88 44.54 7.23
CA ALA A 924 -32.39 44.74 5.86
C ALA A 924 -33.52 45.12 4.89
N THR A 925 -34.73 44.57 5.09
CA THR A 925 -35.93 44.92 4.32
C THR A 925 -36.41 46.33 4.66
N ALA A 926 -36.41 46.70 5.94
CA ALA A 926 -36.70 48.06 6.37
C ALA A 926 -35.68 49.07 5.80
N MET A 927 -34.39 48.71 5.76
CA MET A 927 -33.36 49.52 5.09
C MET A 927 -33.57 49.61 3.59
N ALA A 928 -33.91 48.50 2.91
CA ALA A 928 -34.19 48.50 1.47
C ALA A 928 -35.39 49.39 1.12
N ILE A 929 -36.46 49.33 1.93
CA ILE A 929 -37.63 50.21 1.78
C ILE A 929 -37.23 51.66 2.08
N GLY A 930 -36.48 51.91 3.16
CA GLY A 930 -35.99 53.24 3.53
C GLY A 930 -35.12 53.89 2.45
N PHE A 931 -34.15 53.15 1.90
CA PHE A 931 -33.31 53.62 0.80
C PHE A 931 -34.07 53.72 -0.52
N GLY A 932 -35.06 52.86 -0.76
CA GLY A 932 -35.96 52.95 -1.90
C GLY A 932 -36.82 54.23 -1.86
N VAL A 933 -37.44 54.52 -0.72
CA VAL A 933 -38.19 55.77 -0.51
C VAL A 933 -37.27 56.99 -0.60
N ALA A 934 -36.07 56.94 0.01
CA ALA A 934 -35.09 58.01 -0.13
C ALA A 934 -34.65 58.21 -1.58
N SER A 935 -34.48 57.14 -2.38
CA SER A 935 -34.13 57.27 -3.79
C SER A 935 -35.21 57.97 -4.62
N PHE A 936 -36.47 57.90 -4.18
CA PHE A 936 -37.60 58.59 -4.81
C PHE A 936 -37.58 60.11 -4.56
N PHE A 937 -37.13 60.54 -3.38
CA PHE A 937 -37.12 61.97 -3.00
C PHE A 937 -35.76 62.66 -3.20
N VAL A 938 -34.65 61.92 -3.17
CA VAL A 938 -33.29 62.49 -3.12
C VAL A 938 -32.42 62.09 -4.33
N GLY A 939 -32.98 61.31 -5.26
CA GLY A 939 -32.37 60.99 -6.56
C GLY A 939 -31.63 59.64 -6.63
N PRO A 940 -31.17 59.25 -7.83
CA PRO A 940 -30.78 57.86 -8.17
C PRO A 940 -29.52 57.33 -7.46
N ALA A 941 -28.78 58.18 -6.74
CA ALA A 941 -27.56 57.78 -6.03
C ALA A 941 -27.80 56.72 -4.93
N PHE A 942 -29.02 56.60 -4.42
CA PHE A 942 -29.37 55.63 -3.37
C PHE A 942 -29.93 54.30 -3.91
N ILE A 943 -30.16 54.19 -5.22
CA ILE A 943 -30.67 52.97 -5.87
C ILE A 943 -29.73 51.77 -5.66
N PRO A 944 -28.39 51.89 -5.80
CA PRO A 944 -27.49 50.75 -5.57
C PRO A 944 -27.54 50.22 -4.14
N SER A 945 -27.68 51.11 -3.15
CA SER A 945 -27.82 50.73 -1.74
C SER A 945 -29.17 50.06 -1.46
N ALA A 946 -30.27 50.55 -2.05
CA ALA A 946 -31.58 49.91 -1.94
C ALA A 946 -31.59 48.49 -2.55
N ILE A 947 -30.97 48.32 -3.72
CA ILE A 947 -30.81 47.02 -4.38
C ILE A 947 -29.90 46.10 -3.56
N GLY A 948 -28.76 46.59 -3.06
CA GLY A 948 -27.85 45.82 -2.22
C GLY A 948 -28.51 45.31 -0.93
N SER A 949 -29.28 46.16 -0.26
CA SER A 949 -30.05 45.78 0.92
C SER A 949 -31.18 44.78 0.60
N ALA A 950 -31.86 44.93 -0.55
CA ALA A 950 -32.90 44.00 -0.99
C ALA A 950 -32.35 42.61 -1.35
N ILE A 951 -31.20 42.53 -2.01
CA ILE A 951 -30.51 41.27 -2.32
C ILE A 951 -30.05 40.60 -1.02
N THR A 952 -29.49 41.38 -0.09
CA THR A 952 -29.07 40.88 1.23
C THR A 952 -30.25 40.35 2.04
N ALA A 953 -31.37 41.08 2.06
CA ALA A 953 -32.62 40.65 2.70
C ALA A 953 -33.15 39.35 2.09
N THR A 954 -33.20 39.26 0.76
CA THR A 954 -33.71 38.07 0.05
C THR A 954 -32.82 36.85 0.31
N THR A 955 -31.50 37.02 0.27
CA THR A 955 -30.53 35.95 0.54
C THR A 955 -30.66 35.43 1.96
N LEU A 956 -30.80 36.32 2.94
CA LEU A 956 -30.98 35.94 4.34
C LEU A 956 -32.36 35.33 4.60
N PHE A 957 -33.40 35.69 3.84
CA PHE A 957 -34.74 35.07 3.94
C PHE A 957 -34.72 33.63 3.41
N ILE A 958 -34.00 33.39 2.31
CA ILE A 958 -33.79 32.06 1.76
C ILE A 958 -32.98 31.21 2.74
N GLN A 959 -31.89 31.74 3.29
CA GLN A 959 -31.07 31.04 4.28
C GLN A 959 -31.85 30.74 5.57
N GLY A 960 -32.62 31.70 6.10
CA GLY A 960 -33.49 31.51 7.25
C GLY A 960 -34.58 30.46 7.00
N GLY A 961 -35.17 30.44 5.81
CA GLY A 961 -36.16 29.44 5.39
C GLY A 961 -35.58 28.02 5.29
N VAL A 962 -34.39 27.87 4.71
CA VAL A 962 -33.67 26.59 4.61
C VAL A 962 -33.31 26.06 6.00
N ILE A 963 -32.81 26.92 6.88
CA ILE A 963 -32.47 26.55 8.27
C ILE A 963 -33.73 26.12 9.05
N ARG A 964 -34.87 26.79 8.85
CA ARG A 964 -36.13 26.47 9.53
C ARG A 964 -36.78 25.18 8.99
N SER A 965 -36.60 24.89 7.70
CA SER A 965 -36.96 23.61 7.09
C SER A 965 -36.12 22.47 7.68
N GLN A 966 -34.80 22.66 7.82
CA GLN A 966 -33.90 21.70 8.45
C GLN A 966 -34.27 21.47 9.93
N TYR A 967 -34.64 22.52 10.67
CA TYR A 967 -35.16 22.39 12.04
C TYR A 967 -36.44 21.54 12.12
N LEU A 968 -37.40 21.74 11.21
CA LEU A 968 -38.66 20.99 11.19
C LEU A 968 -38.44 19.50 10.89
N ILE A 969 -37.50 19.18 10.00
CA ILE A 969 -37.12 17.80 9.68
C ILE A 969 -36.55 17.12 10.94
N VAL A 970 -35.59 17.79 11.60
CA VAL A 970 -34.96 17.31 12.82
C VAL A 970 -35.96 17.13 13.97
N LYS A 971 -36.91 18.06 14.15
CA LYS A 971 -37.96 17.96 15.18
C LYS A 971 -38.93 16.80 14.94
N THR A 972 -39.18 16.46 13.67
CA THR A 972 -40.05 15.34 13.29
C THR A 972 -39.39 14.00 13.60
N GLU A 973 -38.07 13.88 13.39
CA GLU A 973 -37.29 12.69 13.77
C GLU A 973 -37.24 12.45 15.29
N ILE A 974 -37.15 13.51 16.10
CA ILE A 974 -37.19 13.40 17.58
C ILE A 974 -38.53 12.81 18.04
N LYS A 975 -39.65 13.22 17.41
CA LYS A 975 -40.98 12.71 17.73
C LYS A 975 -41.17 11.23 17.42
N LEU A 976 -40.45 10.70 16.42
CA LEU A 976 -40.54 9.29 16.00
C LEU A 976 -39.72 8.35 16.90
N LYS A 977 -38.69 8.84 17.60
CA LYS A 977 -37.87 8.03 18.51
C LYS A 977 -38.44 7.86 19.93
N ILE A 978 -39.50 8.60 20.31
CA ILE A 978 -40.12 8.55 21.65
C ILE A 978 -41.48 7.79 21.61
N LEU A 979 -41.54 6.65 20.91
CA LEU A 979 -42.65 5.70 21.04
C LEU A 979 -42.21 4.53 21.96
N PRO A 980 -42.95 4.20 23.04
CA PRO A 980 -42.48 3.24 24.02
C PRO A 980 -42.63 1.80 23.49
N ILE A 981 -41.55 1.04 23.57
CA ILE A 981 -41.52 -0.42 23.40
C ILE A 981 -42.25 -1.03 24.61
N GLN A 982 -43.46 -1.55 24.40
CA GLN A 982 -44.14 -2.41 25.36
C GLN A 982 -44.22 -3.84 24.83
N THR A 983 -43.86 -4.76 25.75
CA THR A 983 -44.18 -6.20 25.83
C THR A 983 -43.66 -7.11 24.73
N TRP A 984 -42.71 -8.00 25.07
CA TRP A 984 -42.82 -9.45 24.87
C TRP A 984 -42.14 -10.17 26.05
N GLN A 985 -42.96 -10.85 26.87
CA GLN A 985 -42.57 -11.75 27.95
C GLN A 985 -43.10 -13.15 27.59
N THR A 986 -42.31 -14.18 27.92
CA THR A 986 -42.59 -15.65 27.90
C THR A 986 -42.54 -16.33 26.51
N LYS A 987 -42.01 -17.54 26.32
CA LYS A 987 -42.01 -18.74 27.19
C LYS A 987 -40.98 -19.79 26.71
N ASP A 988 -40.46 -20.59 27.64
CA ASP A 988 -39.69 -21.84 27.43
C ASP A 988 -40.46 -22.91 26.65
N GLU A 989 -39.75 -23.81 25.93
CA GLU A 989 -39.72 -25.27 26.19
C GLU A 989 -39.13 -26.11 25.01
N GLN A 990 -38.11 -26.91 25.35
CA GLN A 990 -37.76 -28.27 24.84
C GLN A 990 -37.62 -28.55 23.33
N LEU A 991 -36.37 -28.64 22.83
CA LEU A 991 -35.69 -29.85 22.33
C LEU A 991 -34.25 -29.55 21.90
#